data_AF-A0A842ZSY2-F1
#
_entry.id   AF-A0A842ZSY2-F1
#
_cell.length_a   1.000
_cell.length_b   1.000
_cell.length_c   1.000
_cell.angle_alpha   90.00
_cell.angle_beta   90.00
_cell.angle_gamma   90.00
#
_symmetry.space_group_name_H-M   'P 1'
#
loop_
_entity.id
_entity.type
_entity.pdbx_description
1 polymer ?
#
loop_
_entity_poly.entity_id
_entity_poly.type
_entity_poly.pdbx_seq_one_letter_code
_entity_poly.pdbx_strand_id
1 'polypeptide(L)'
;MSKKKFFIKGAIVGIVLLFVCGSFVPGLTGTSIIKRNQPSSPTEGTDETAEKTVVTCVAFGKTRDNKQNVNLAQDDATMIFDKLKELKSEMTQHPYSEKTQSLKIAFVDLLDEKGLIPQGVSKEAYLSLLNPRWVERLQKTGNTASLPQPFANRGTCALCSMGGEGSGILIPLFLLPRPRIAMLWLGTGLSTAANLLTSKGYVAEGAQTGFAFGFMGIGISYALPGYTLYGFIGYALLASTTAEYVEHYPPNRAPEISDVLPADGGQNIPLSISELQFRIQDADGDLMSYTVTTEPDIGSASGNLKPFGVYTVPVSGLVDLTKYTWHIQVTDGKDTTEETMTFTTEAIAPIISNPIPADGERDVPMDIPSLQFTLKDYQGDAMDYTVETSPNIGSGQQNGVHDGTYTVPVSGLTYGATYLWYVNATDGTHWTRKVFSFETGYPSQFNPFEFGWQYRKQITIDHTQVADDLTNFPVLISTSDTDLSQKAQVDGGDILFMNDAGISTRVYHDLESYDASSGTLITWVNIPALSSSNDTVFYMYYGNPSCIDQAYPEKTWDSNYVAVWHFGETSGTKVADSTSNHFNATANTYTPVTTGRIGKGRYFDMTNSEIYVGTQSAFGGIISYTIEAWAIPKSISGEHRIFDRSVQSNKNTILLYQYNDRLDLFTNNYDLCSVTDAFSVDVWTHAVGVFTGLGGESTVYKNGVKGTPITTTQANPTAGDFTVYIGRACVSSSSAYRWYGTIDELRFSKIARSSAWINVSYYNQNDPADFLNIGPEVPGL
;
A
#
# COMPACT_ATOMS: atom_id res chain seq x y z
N MET A 1 -19.21 27.19 -12.75
CA MET A 1 -19.36 27.90 -14.04
C MET A 1 -20.24 29.12 -13.81
N SER A 2 -19.67 30.32 -13.68
CA SER A 2 -20.34 31.60 -13.97
C SER A 2 -19.31 32.72 -13.93
N LYS A 3 -19.33 33.53 -14.98
CA LYS A 3 -18.37 34.59 -15.32
C LYS A 3 -18.50 35.79 -14.38
N LYS A 4 -17.35 36.46 -14.22
CA LYS A 4 -17.15 37.92 -14.08
C LYS A 4 -18.41 38.76 -13.77
N LYS A 5 -18.40 39.45 -12.62
CA LYS A 5 -18.96 40.80 -12.41
C LYS A 5 -18.36 41.34 -11.11
N PHE A 6 -17.28 42.11 -11.20
CA PHE A 6 -17.25 43.58 -11.28
C PHE A 6 -17.15 44.24 -9.90
N PHE A 7 -15.97 44.84 -9.67
CA PHE A 7 -15.74 46.12 -9.01
C PHE A 7 -16.88 46.65 -8.12
N ILE A 8 -16.72 46.47 -6.81
CA ILE A 8 -17.37 47.33 -5.83
C ILE A 8 -16.50 48.57 -5.62
N LYS A 9 -17.03 49.70 -6.09
CA LYS A 9 -16.96 51.06 -5.51
C LYS A 9 -15.58 51.60 -5.09
N GLY A 10 -15.10 52.58 -5.86
CA GLY A 10 -14.33 53.72 -5.34
C GLY A 10 -12.87 53.43 -5.01
N ALA A 11 -12.03 53.32 -6.03
CA ALA A 11 -10.59 53.55 -5.89
C ALA A 11 -10.10 54.37 -7.10
N ILE A 12 -9.65 55.59 -6.84
CA ILE A 12 -8.87 56.40 -7.76
C ILE A 12 -7.53 55.67 -7.94
N VAL A 13 -7.34 54.93 -9.03
CA VAL A 13 -6.03 54.38 -9.40
C VAL A 13 -5.27 55.48 -10.17
N GLY A 14 -4.65 56.38 -9.41
CA GLY A 14 -3.71 57.36 -9.95
C GLY A 14 -2.34 56.70 -10.14
N ILE A 15 -1.98 56.35 -11.37
CA ILE A 15 -0.61 55.94 -11.72
C ILE A 15 0.13 57.19 -12.21
N VAL A 16 0.97 57.77 -11.34
CA VAL A 16 1.87 58.87 -11.66
C VAL A 16 3.24 58.29 -11.99
N LEU A 17 3.60 58.24 -13.27
CA LEU A 17 4.95 57.91 -13.76
C LEU A 17 5.69 59.22 -14.06
N LEU A 18 6.69 59.56 -13.23
CA LEU A 18 7.55 60.73 -13.36
C LEU A 18 8.93 60.31 -13.87
N PHE A 19 9.32 60.77 -15.08
CA PHE A 19 10.73 61.00 -15.40
C PHE A 19 10.91 62.31 -16.18
N VAL A 20 11.85 63.12 -15.69
CA VAL A 20 12.15 64.48 -16.17
C VAL A 20 13.43 64.43 -16.99
N CYS A 21 13.31 64.78 -18.28
CA CYS A 21 14.12 65.77 -19.01
C CYS A 21 13.77 65.69 -20.50
N GLY A 22 12.93 66.62 -20.98
CA GLY A 22 12.55 66.71 -22.39
C GLY A 22 11.40 65.78 -22.77
N SER A 23 10.26 66.01 -22.12
CA SER A 23 9.00 65.28 -22.12
C SER A 23 8.52 64.79 -23.49
N PHE A 24 8.04 63.55 -23.58
CA PHE A 24 6.61 63.23 -23.78
C PHE A 24 6.36 61.80 -23.20
N VAL A 25 5.31 61.61 -22.41
CA VAL A 25 4.91 60.30 -21.84
C VAL A 25 3.39 60.20 -21.91
N PRO A 26 2.81 59.15 -22.52
CA PRO A 26 1.41 58.82 -22.38
C PRO A 26 1.09 58.16 -21.04
N GLY A 27 0.16 58.76 -20.29
CA GLY A 27 -0.52 58.11 -19.17
C GLY A 27 -1.98 57.85 -19.50
N LEU A 28 -2.50 56.67 -19.17
CA LEU A 28 -3.90 56.28 -19.38
C LEU A 28 -4.62 56.14 -18.03
N THR A 29 -5.75 56.84 -17.87
CA THR A 29 -6.65 56.69 -16.71
C THR A 29 -8.10 56.54 -17.17
N GLY A 30 -8.94 55.79 -16.44
CA GLY A 30 -10.33 55.49 -16.83
C GLY A 30 -11.35 55.74 -15.72
N THR A 31 -12.51 56.33 -16.02
CA THR A 31 -13.66 56.47 -15.10
C THR A 31 -14.99 56.15 -15.78
N SER A 32 -15.89 55.40 -15.12
CA SER A 32 -17.25 55.10 -15.62
C SER A 32 -18.28 56.10 -15.07
N ILE A 33 -19.27 56.50 -15.88
CA ILE A 33 -20.37 57.41 -15.46
C ILE A 33 -21.72 56.83 -15.89
N ILE A 34 -22.65 56.62 -14.94
CA ILE A 34 -24.04 56.20 -15.18
C ILE A 34 -24.97 57.40 -15.01
N LYS A 35 -25.71 57.82 -16.05
CA LYS A 35 -26.77 58.84 -15.93
C LYS A 35 -28.10 58.19 -15.52
N ARG A 36 -28.66 58.56 -14.36
CA ARG A 36 -30.05 58.25 -13.93
C ARG A 36 -30.93 59.47 -14.16
N ASN A 37 -32.12 59.29 -14.74
CA ASN A 37 -33.29 60.16 -14.51
C ASN A 37 -34.59 59.34 -14.66
N GLN A 38 -35.57 59.59 -13.78
CA GLN A 38 -36.96 59.06 -13.72
C GLN A 38 -37.94 60.28 -13.78
N PRO A 39 -39.29 60.13 -13.88
CA PRO A 39 -40.12 59.24 -14.69
C PRO A 39 -41.35 59.95 -15.34
N SER A 40 -41.87 59.46 -16.47
CA SER A 40 -43.32 59.55 -16.81
C SER A 40 -43.70 58.51 -17.87
N SER A 41 -44.87 57.91 -17.68
CA SER A 41 -45.49 56.73 -18.29
C SER A 41 -45.99 56.93 -19.74
N PRO A 42 -46.54 55.89 -20.43
CA PRO A 42 -45.97 54.58 -20.76
C PRO A 42 -46.22 54.24 -22.24
N THR A 43 -45.22 54.30 -23.12
CA THR A 43 -45.28 53.62 -24.44
C THR A 43 -43.89 53.56 -25.05
N GLU A 44 -43.50 52.34 -25.44
CA GLU A 44 -42.47 51.97 -26.43
C GLU A 44 -40.99 52.34 -26.19
N GLY A 45 -40.14 51.32 -26.33
CA GLY A 45 -38.69 51.47 -26.57
C GLY A 45 -37.79 51.03 -25.40
N THR A 46 -37.29 49.79 -25.46
CA THR A 46 -36.10 49.38 -24.69
C THR A 46 -34.86 50.01 -25.32
N ASP A 47 -34.42 51.15 -24.79
CA ASP A 47 -33.12 51.75 -25.11
C ASP A 47 -32.12 51.30 -24.02
N GLU A 48 -31.31 50.26 -24.31
CA GLU A 48 -30.20 49.87 -23.44
C GLU A 48 -29.11 50.94 -23.49
N THR A 49 -29.04 51.76 -22.45
CA THR A 49 -27.98 52.75 -22.26
C THR A 49 -26.62 52.05 -22.11
N ALA A 50 -25.83 52.00 -23.19
CA ALA A 50 -24.47 51.45 -23.18
C ALA A 50 -23.56 52.21 -22.18
N GLU A 51 -22.95 51.48 -21.25
CA GLU A 51 -21.99 52.01 -20.28
C GLU A 51 -20.72 52.46 -21.01
N LYS A 52 -20.45 53.77 -21.04
CA LYS A 52 -19.25 54.35 -21.66
C LYS A 52 -18.21 54.69 -20.60
N THR A 53 -16.96 54.31 -20.85
CA THR A 53 -15.81 54.58 -19.98
C THR A 53 -15.06 55.77 -20.54
N VAL A 54 -14.87 56.80 -19.73
CA VAL A 54 -14.02 57.94 -20.10
C VAL A 54 -12.59 57.47 -19.98
N VAL A 55 -11.90 57.26 -21.10
CA VAL A 55 -10.47 56.96 -21.13
C VAL A 55 -9.73 58.27 -21.39
N THR A 56 -8.86 58.64 -20.46
CA THR A 56 -8.05 59.86 -20.51
C THR A 56 -6.62 59.47 -20.87
N CYS A 57 -6.15 59.93 -22.02
CA CYS A 57 -4.75 59.86 -22.41
C CYS A 57 -4.08 61.21 -22.15
N VAL A 58 -3.03 61.23 -21.35
CA VAL A 58 -2.29 62.45 -20.99
C VAL A 58 -0.92 62.41 -21.65
N ALA A 59 -0.59 63.39 -22.50
CA ALA A 59 0.74 63.58 -23.08
C ALA A 59 1.37 64.86 -22.51
N PHE A 60 2.44 64.77 -21.73
CA PHE A 60 3.05 65.94 -21.11
C PHE A 60 3.96 66.71 -22.09
N GLY A 61 3.63 67.98 -22.41
CA GLY A 61 4.39 68.88 -23.30
C GLY A 61 4.12 70.39 -23.06
N LYS A 62 4.80 71.31 -23.77
CA LYS A 62 4.74 72.78 -23.53
C LYS A 62 3.51 73.49 -24.12
N THR A 63 2.58 72.77 -24.73
CA THR A 63 1.33 73.31 -25.30
C THR A 63 0.17 73.08 -24.34
N ARG A 64 -0.75 74.05 -24.23
CA ARG A 64 -1.71 74.17 -23.11
C ARG A 64 -2.83 73.12 -23.08
N ASP A 65 -2.89 72.19 -24.03
CA ASP A 65 -3.85 71.06 -24.04
C ASP A 65 -3.12 69.71 -24.17
N ASN A 66 -2.80 69.12 -23.02
CA ASN A 66 -1.97 67.91 -22.88
C ASN A 66 -2.79 66.65 -22.49
N LYS A 67 -4.12 66.69 -22.68
CA LYS A 67 -5.04 65.62 -22.25
C LYS A 67 -6.09 65.40 -23.32
N GLN A 68 -6.28 64.15 -23.73
CA GLN A 68 -7.32 63.71 -24.64
C GLN A 68 -8.24 62.74 -23.90
N ASN A 69 -9.51 63.13 -23.75
CA ASN A 69 -10.53 62.29 -23.11
C ASN A 69 -11.46 61.74 -24.19
N VAL A 70 -11.54 60.43 -24.33
CA VAL A 70 -12.43 59.76 -25.27
C VAL A 70 -13.40 58.86 -24.50
N ASN A 71 -14.68 58.96 -24.85
CA ASN A 71 -15.71 58.07 -24.31
C ASN A 71 -15.73 56.80 -25.17
N LEU A 72 -15.16 55.72 -24.63
CA LEU A 72 -15.07 54.42 -25.31
C LEU A 72 -16.08 53.44 -24.73
N ALA A 73 -16.44 52.42 -25.51
CA ALA A 73 -17.14 51.26 -24.98
C ALA A 73 -16.22 50.51 -23.99
N GLN A 74 -16.79 49.89 -22.96
CA GLN A 74 -16.04 49.20 -21.91
C GLN A 74 -15.09 48.11 -22.45
N ASP A 75 -15.48 47.41 -23.52
CA ASP A 75 -14.67 46.38 -24.15
C ASP A 75 -13.44 46.97 -24.86
N ASP A 76 -13.61 48.09 -25.57
CA ASP A 76 -12.51 48.82 -26.20
C ASP A 76 -11.52 49.35 -25.15
N ALA A 77 -12.03 49.89 -24.03
CA ALA A 77 -11.17 50.34 -22.92
C ALA A 77 -10.37 49.18 -22.32
N THR A 78 -11.00 48.02 -22.13
CA THR A 78 -10.34 46.81 -21.58
C THR A 78 -9.26 46.29 -22.52
N MET A 79 -9.52 46.28 -23.84
CA MET A 79 -8.54 45.88 -24.85
C MET A 79 -7.28 46.76 -24.81
N ILE A 80 -7.43 48.07 -24.65
CA ILE A 80 -6.31 49.01 -24.53
C ILE A 80 -5.48 48.71 -23.27
N PHE A 81 -6.14 48.48 -22.12
CA PHE A 81 -5.43 48.17 -20.87
C PHE A 81 -4.71 46.82 -20.91
N ASP A 82 -5.32 45.78 -21.50
CA ASP A 82 -4.68 44.47 -21.64
C ASP A 82 -3.47 44.55 -22.58
N LYS A 83 -3.58 45.29 -23.69
CA LYS A 83 -2.45 45.52 -24.62
C LYS A 83 -1.31 46.30 -23.96
N LEU A 84 -1.63 47.29 -23.12
CA LEU A 84 -0.64 48.01 -22.33
C LEU A 84 0.06 47.09 -21.32
N LYS A 85 -0.68 46.17 -20.68
CA LYS A 85 -0.14 45.22 -19.71
C LYS A 85 0.79 44.20 -20.37
N GLU A 86 0.39 43.68 -21.54
CA GLU A 86 1.20 42.80 -22.38
C GLU A 86 2.49 43.51 -22.81
N LEU A 87 2.37 44.73 -23.34
CA LEU A 87 3.53 45.55 -23.72
C LEU A 87 4.45 45.81 -22.53
N LYS A 88 3.92 46.11 -21.34
CA LYS A 88 4.70 46.33 -20.12
C LYS A 88 5.46 45.07 -19.71
N SER A 89 4.81 43.91 -19.74
CA SER A 89 5.44 42.62 -19.42
C SER A 89 6.61 42.34 -20.38
N GLU A 90 6.38 42.49 -21.69
CA GLU A 90 7.40 42.18 -22.68
C GLU A 90 8.54 43.22 -22.70
N MET A 91 8.23 44.50 -22.51
CA MET A 91 9.26 45.55 -22.35
C MET A 91 10.14 45.32 -21.11
N THR A 92 9.62 44.62 -20.10
CA THR A 92 10.38 44.31 -18.87
C THR A 92 11.29 43.10 -19.06
N GLN A 93 10.83 42.08 -19.78
CA GLN A 93 11.57 40.82 -19.97
C GLN A 93 12.52 40.88 -21.17
N HIS A 94 12.09 41.45 -22.30
CA HIS A 94 12.80 41.46 -23.56
C HIS A 94 12.66 42.83 -24.28
N PRO A 95 13.21 43.93 -23.75
CA PRO A 95 12.95 45.31 -24.20
C PRO A 95 13.27 45.61 -25.68
N TYR A 96 14.08 44.77 -26.33
CA TYR A 96 14.61 44.97 -27.68
C TYR A 96 14.20 43.89 -28.68
N SER A 97 13.37 42.91 -28.30
CA SER A 97 12.94 41.85 -29.21
C SER A 97 12.06 42.39 -30.34
N GLU A 98 12.03 41.71 -31.49
CA GLU A 98 11.11 42.04 -32.59
C GLU A 98 9.65 42.02 -32.12
N LYS A 99 9.31 41.13 -31.18
CA LYS A 99 8.00 41.05 -30.53
C LYS A 99 7.70 42.32 -29.73
N THR A 100 8.63 42.81 -28.92
CA THR A 100 8.47 44.07 -28.19
C THR A 100 8.32 45.27 -29.11
N GLN A 101 9.11 45.33 -30.19
CA GLN A 101 8.99 46.41 -31.17
C GLN A 101 7.65 46.37 -31.91
N SER A 102 7.17 45.18 -32.27
CA SER A 102 5.87 44.97 -32.88
C SER A 102 4.72 45.33 -31.93
N LEU A 103 4.83 45.00 -30.63
CA LEU A 103 3.86 45.37 -29.61
C LEU A 103 3.81 46.88 -29.36
N LYS A 104 4.95 47.60 -29.44
CA LYS A 104 4.97 49.07 -29.35
C LYS A 104 4.19 49.71 -30.49
N ILE A 105 4.40 49.23 -31.71
CA ILE A 105 3.67 49.69 -32.90
C ILE A 105 2.19 49.38 -32.75
N ALA A 106 1.83 48.13 -32.49
CA ALA A 106 0.45 47.71 -32.32
C ALA A 106 -0.29 48.50 -31.23
N PHE A 107 0.39 48.82 -30.13
CA PHE A 107 -0.18 49.61 -29.06
C PHE A 107 -0.43 51.08 -29.47
N VAL A 108 0.53 51.72 -30.15
CA VAL A 108 0.36 53.10 -30.63
C VAL A 108 -0.70 53.18 -31.74
N ASP A 109 -0.75 52.19 -32.63
CA ASP A 109 -1.78 52.05 -33.67
C ASP A 109 -3.18 51.98 -33.04
N LEU A 110 -3.34 51.20 -31.98
CA LEU A 110 -4.60 51.08 -31.25
C LEU A 110 -5.02 52.40 -30.58
N LEU A 111 -4.06 53.17 -30.05
CA LEU A 111 -4.36 54.48 -29.46
C LEU A 111 -4.78 55.51 -30.51
N ASP A 112 -4.17 55.47 -31.70
CA ASP A 112 -4.52 56.33 -32.83
C ASP A 112 -5.92 55.99 -33.37
N GLU A 113 -6.19 54.69 -33.61
CA GLU A 113 -7.49 54.20 -34.07
C GLU A 113 -8.64 54.64 -33.15
N LYS A 114 -8.42 54.59 -31.83
CA LYS A 114 -9.43 54.95 -30.82
C LYS A 114 -9.43 56.45 -30.50
N GLY A 115 -8.69 57.28 -31.24
CA GLY A 115 -8.69 58.74 -31.13
C GLY A 115 -8.11 59.27 -29.81
N LEU A 116 -7.27 58.47 -29.14
CA LEU A 116 -6.68 58.79 -27.84
C LEU A 116 -5.37 59.59 -27.94
N ILE A 117 -4.82 59.77 -29.15
CA ILE A 117 -3.66 60.66 -29.35
C ILE A 117 -4.16 62.13 -29.34
N PRO A 118 -3.61 63.01 -28.48
CA PRO A 118 -4.05 64.41 -28.41
C PRO A 118 -3.85 65.18 -29.73
N GLN A 119 -4.76 66.10 -30.04
CA GLN A 119 -4.67 66.94 -31.24
C GLN A 119 -3.36 67.75 -31.26
N GLY A 120 -2.59 67.60 -32.35
CA GLY A 120 -1.30 68.28 -32.53
C GLY A 120 -0.05 67.44 -32.23
N VAL A 121 -0.20 66.17 -31.84
CA VAL A 121 0.91 65.21 -31.68
C VAL A 121 0.76 64.10 -32.74
N SER A 122 1.83 63.79 -33.49
CA SER A 122 1.78 62.73 -34.51
C SER A 122 1.99 61.33 -33.91
N LYS A 123 1.50 60.31 -34.61
CA LYS A 123 1.69 58.89 -34.27
C LYS A 123 3.18 58.53 -34.16
N GLU A 124 4.00 59.05 -35.07
CA GLU A 124 5.46 58.85 -35.08
C GLU A 124 6.12 59.51 -33.87
N ALA A 125 5.62 60.66 -33.44
CA ALA A 125 6.09 61.31 -32.22
C ALA A 125 5.84 60.41 -31.02
N TYR A 126 4.67 59.77 -30.92
CA TYR A 126 4.34 58.80 -29.86
C TYR A 126 5.22 57.55 -29.87
N LEU A 127 5.43 56.96 -31.05
CA LEU A 127 6.32 55.82 -31.25
C LEU A 127 7.77 56.12 -30.85
N SER A 128 8.25 57.33 -31.14
CA SER A 128 9.60 57.76 -30.77
C SER A 128 9.84 57.87 -29.25
N LEU A 129 8.78 57.95 -28.45
CA LEU A 129 8.88 58.00 -26.98
C LEU A 129 9.07 56.63 -26.37
N LEU A 130 8.45 55.62 -26.98
CA LEU A 130 8.64 54.23 -26.62
C LEU A 130 9.99 53.69 -27.12
N ASN A 131 10.70 54.46 -27.98
CA ASN A 131 12.01 54.14 -28.55
C ASN A 131 12.94 55.38 -28.62
N PRO A 132 13.45 55.88 -27.48
CA PRO A 132 14.26 57.08 -27.51
C PRO A 132 15.63 56.83 -28.17
N ARG A 133 16.08 57.74 -29.04
CA ARG A 133 17.27 57.60 -29.93
C ARG A 133 18.62 57.32 -29.23
N TRP A 134 18.73 57.46 -27.91
CA TRP A 134 19.94 57.09 -27.15
C TRP A 134 20.01 55.58 -26.85
N VAL A 135 18.89 54.87 -26.90
CA VAL A 135 18.79 53.42 -26.74
C VAL A 135 19.27 52.68 -28.01
N GLU A 136 19.04 53.23 -29.20
CA GLU A 136 19.61 52.72 -30.47
C GLU A 136 21.14 52.85 -30.55
N ARG A 137 21.76 53.77 -29.78
CA ARG A 137 23.24 53.87 -29.72
C ARG A 137 23.89 52.78 -28.88
N LEU A 138 23.16 52.19 -27.92
CA LEU A 138 23.61 51.01 -27.17
C LEU A 138 23.55 49.72 -28.02
N GLN A 139 22.71 49.67 -29.06
CA GLN A 139 22.66 48.57 -30.04
C GLN A 139 23.86 48.51 -31.00
N LYS A 140 24.56 49.63 -31.26
CA LYS A 140 25.73 49.65 -32.17
C LYS A 140 27.05 49.25 -31.51
N THR A 141 27.07 49.01 -30.20
CA THR A 141 28.18 48.40 -29.46
C THR A 141 27.86 46.94 -29.11
N GLY A 142 27.21 46.22 -30.02
CA GLY A 142 26.92 44.80 -29.88
C GLY A 142 28.13 43.92 -30.22
N ASN A 143 28.39 42.94 -29.35
CA ASN A 143 29.23 41.76 -29.52
C ASN A 143 30.76 41.95 -29.62
N THR A 144 31.45 41.71 -28.51
CA THR A 144 32.25 40.48 -28.28
C THR A 144 32.98 40.63 -26.95
N ALA A 145 32.38 40.12 -25.89
CA ALA A 145 33.15 39.65 -24.75
C ALA A 145 32.27 38.61 -24.05
N SER A 146 32.66 37.35 -24.19
CA SER A 146 32.71 36.50 -23.00
C SER A 146 33.07 37.39 -21.80
N LEU A 147 32.25 37.42 -20.76
CA LEU A 147 32.82 37.63 -19.44
C LEU A 147 32.94 36.25 -18.82
N PRO A 148 34.14 35.63 -18.93
CA PRO A 148 34.55 34.61 -18.00
C PRO A 148 34.58 35.21 -16.59
N GLN A 149 34.22 34.35 -15.65
CA GLN A 149 34.75 34.27 -14.28
C GLN A 149 34.48 35.41 -13.28
N PRO A 150 34.45 35.07 -11.97
CA PRO A 150 33.98 35.93 -10.89
C PRO A 150 35.04 36.99 -10.58
N PHE A 151 35.06 38.06 -11.35
CA PHE A 151 35.60 39.34 -10.91
C PHE A 151 34.82 40.44 -11.60
N ALA A 152 34.00 41.11 -10.83
CA ALA A 152 34.14 42.55 -10.69
C ALA A 152 33.13 42.88 -9.62
N ASN A 153 33.56 42.99 -8.36
CA ASN A 153 33.64 44.26 -7.64
C ASN A 153 32.84 45.41 -8.28
N ARG A 154 31.63 45.18 -8.81
CA ARG A 154 30.85 46.08 -9.63
C ARG A 154 29.36 45.72 -9.62
N GLY A 155 28.56 46.52 -8.95
CA GLY A 155 27.11 46.47 -8.98
C GLY A 155 26.54 47.46 -10.00
N THR A 156 25.46 47.08 -10.69
CA THR A 156 24.70 47.98 -11.57
C THR A 156 23.21 47.87 -11.31
N CYS A 157 22.53 49.00 -11.18
CA CYS A 157 21.08 49.02 -10.99
C CYS A 157 20.48 50.15 -11.81
N ALA A 158 19.48 49.83 -12.63
CA ALA A 158 18.69 50.83 -13.35
C ALA A 158 17.45 51.23 -12.54
N LEU A 159 16.93 52.43 -12.78
CA LEU A 159 15.68 52.94 -12.21
C LEU A 159 15.58 52.72 -10.69
N CYS A 160 16.60 53.18 -9.96
CA CYS A 160 16.86 52.75 -8.60
C CYS A 160 16.79 53.90 -7.60
N SER A 161 16.37 53.58 -6.37
CA SER A 161 16.77 54.37 -5.20
C SER A 161 18.21 54.02 -4.86
N MET A 162 19.02 55.00 -4.52
CA MET A 162 20.41 54.79 -4.14
C MET A 162 20.80 55.68 -2.98
N GLY A 163 21.74 55.19 -2.18
CA GLY A 163 22.32 55.92 -1.07
C GLY A 163 23.76 55.49 -0.85
N GLY A 164 24.59 56.39 -0.37
CA GLY A 164 25.97 56.07 -0.06
C GLY A 164 26.63 57.11 0.82
N GLU A 165 27.61 56.66 1.59
CA GLU A 165 28.42 57.48 2.48
C GLU A 165 29.84 56.93 2.56
N GLY A 166 30.82 57.82 2.78
CA GLY A 166 32.21 57.40 2.91
C GLY A 166 33.21 58.55 2.96
N SER A 167 34.49 58.19 3.00
CA SER A 167 35.58 59.15 2.84
C SER A 167 36.02 59.19 1.38
N GLY A 168 36.07 60.37 0.80
CA GLY A 168 36.33 60.58 -0.62
C GLY A 168 35.68 61.84 -1.16
N ILE A 169 35.57 61.92 -2.48
CA ILE A 169 35.05 63.10 -3.19
C ILE A 169 33.78 62.71 -3.93
N LEU A 170 32.72 63.48 -3.73
CA LEU A 170 31.58 63.54 -4.65
C LEU A 170 31.84 64.70 -5.62
N ILE A 171 31.75 64.46 -6.92
CA ILE A 171 31.90 65.51 -7.93
C ILE A 171 30.51 65.88 -8.47
N PRO A 172 29.81 66.90 -7.90
CA PRO A 172 28.63 67.48 -8.52
C PRO A 172 29.04 68.56 -9.53
N LEU A 173 28.63 68.45 -10.79
CA LEU A 173 29.03 69.43 -11.80
C LEU A 173 28.42 70.85 -11.60
N PHE A 174 27.37 71.06 -10.78
CA PHE A 174 26.96 72.38 -10.21
C PHE A 174 25.99 72.19 -9.00
N LEU A 175 26.13 73.02 -7.94
CA LEU A 175 25.40 72.92 -6.65
C LEU A 175 24.09 73.76 -6.62
N LEU A 176 22.95 73.19 -7.07
CA LEU A 176 21.55 73.59 -6.74
C LEU A 176 20.58 72.42 -7.09
N PRO A 177 19.34 72.33 -6.54
CA PRO A 177 18.44 71.18 -6.74
C PRO A 177 17.80 71.20 -8.14
N ARG A 178 18.45 70.54 -9.10
CA ARG A 178 17.95 70.26 -10.46
C ARG A 178 18.37 68.85 -10.88
N PRO A 179 17.68 68.20 -11.84
CA PRO A 179 18.07 66.88 -12.35
C PRO A 179 19.53 66.89 -12.81
N ARG A 180 20.37 66.01 -12.25
CA ARG A 180 21.80 65.95 -12.59
C ARG A 180 22.01 64.95 -13.72
N ILE A 181 22.72 65.35 -14.77
CA ILE A 181 23.03 64.44 -15.89
C ILE A 181 23.87 63.26 -15.39
N ALA A 182 24.85 63.51 -14.52
CA ALA A 182 25.63 62.48 -13.86
C ALA A 182 26.13 62.92 -12.49
N MET A 183 26.38 61.96 -11.60
CA MET A 183 27.07 62.12 -10.33
C MET A 183 28.16 61.04 -10.22
N LEU A 184 29.35 61.41 -9.77
CA LEU A 184 30.45 60.47 -9.54
C LEU A 184 30.91 60.57 -8.10
N TRP A 185 31.24 59.42 -7.50
CA TRP A 185 31.92 59.34 -6.22
C TRP A 185 33.16 58.45 -6.32
N LEU A 186 34.25 58.89 -5.72
CA LEU A 186 35.46 58.11 -5.52
C LEU A 186 35.85 58.18 -4.05
N GLY A 187 36.12 57.03 -3.45
CA GLY A 187 36.55 56.95 -2.06
C GLY A 187 36.36 55.56 -1.46
N THR A 188 36.38 55.48 -0.14
CA THR A 188 36.10 54.24 0.60
C THR A 188 34.82 54.43 1.40
N GLY A 189 33.89 53.49 1.32
CA GLY A 189 32.61 53.59 2.04
C GLY A 189 31.58 52.56 1.61
N LEU A 190 30.31 52.85 1.92
CA LEU A 190 29.17 52.02 1.56
C LEU A 190 28.36 52.71 0.47
N SER A 191 27.93 51.97 -0.54
CA SER A 191 26.90 52.43 -1.48
C SER A 191 25.91 51.33 -1.80
N THR A 192 24.65 51.73 -1.97
CA THR A 192 23.54 50.83 -2.22
C THR A 192 22.73 51.34 -3.40
N ALA A 193 22.20 50.44 -4.19
CA ALA A 193 21.17 50.76 -5.16
C ALA A 193 20.14 49.63 -5.21
N ALA A 194 18.86 49.99 -5.07
CA ALA A 194 17.75 49.07 -5.15
C ALA A 194 16.80 49.50 -6.27
N ASN A 195 16.47 48.58 -7.16
CA ASN A 195 15.54 48.80 -8.25
C ASN A 195 14.14 49.03 -7.68
N LEU A 196 13.51 50.14 -8.08
CA LEU A 196 12.20 50.54 -7.55
C LEU A 196 11.05 49.60 -7.96
N LEU A 197 11.26 48.73 -8.94
CA LEU A 197 10.24 47.84 -9.48
C LEU A 197 10.39 46.39 -9.02
N THR A 198 11.62 45.93 -8.78
CA THR A 198 11.90 44.52 -8.49
C THR A 198 12.38 44.29 -7.07
N SER A 199 12.69 45.35 -6.32
CA SER A 199 13.39 45.28 -5.02
C SER A 199 14.74 44.55 -5.07
N LYS A 200 15.21 44.19 -6.28
CA LYS A 200 16.55 43.64 -6.51
C LYS A 200 17.54 44.79 -6.57
N GLY A 201 18.71 44.58 -6.01
CA GLY A 201 19.70 45.64 -5.90
C GLY A 201 21.07 45.10 -5.59
N TYR A 202 21.96 46.02 -5.23
CA TYR A 202 23.26 45.67 -4.72
C TYR A 202 23.62 46.53 -3.50
N VAL A 203 24.45 45.94 -2.65
CA VAL A 203 25.20 46.61 -1.60
C VAL A 203 26.68 46.50 -1.97
N ALA A 204 27.38 47.62 -1.94
CA ALA A 204 28.78 47.73 -2.29
C ALA A 204 29.56 48.36 -1.12
N GLU A 205 30.68 47.75 -0.74
CA GLU A 205 31.49 48.11 0.42
C GLU A 205 32.98 48.21 0.07
N GLY A 206 33.70 49.07 0.80
CA GLY A 206 35.15 49.21 0.72
C GLY A 206 35.59 50.30 -0.25
N ALA A 207 36.80 50.15 -0.82
CA ALA A 207 37.32 51.10 -1.80
C ALA A 207 36.46 51.06 -3.06
N GLN A 208 35.80 52.17 -3.39
CA GLN A 208 34.78 52.23 -4.42
C GLN A 208 34.88 53.45 -5.36
N THR A 209 34.56 53.21 -6.62
CA THR A 209 34.33 54.21 -7.66
C THR A 209 32.93 54.00 -8.20
N GLY A 210 32.07 55.00 -8.07
CA GLY A 210 30.70 54.88 -8.54
C GLY A 210 30.22 56.06 -9.38
N PHE A 211 29.17 55.75 -10.14
CA PHE A 211 28.57 56.60 -11.13
C PHE A 211 27.04 56.48 -11.06
N ALA A 212 26.34 57.61 -11.09
CA ALA A 212 24.90 57.68 -11.19
C ALA A 212 24.49 58.60 -12.35
N PHE A 213 23.84 58.05 -13.37
CA PHE A 213 23.26 58.80 -14.47
C PHE A 213 21.83 59.27 -14.11
N GLY A 214 21.51 60.51 -14.44
CA GLY A 214 20.17 61.08 -14.17
C GLY A 214 19.85 61.20 -12.67
N PHE A 215 20.86 61.41 -11.82
CA PHE A 215 20.67 61.44 -10.37
C PHE A 215 19.77 62.61 -9.93
N MET A 216 18.77 62.30 -9.13
CA MET A 216 17.85 63.22 -8.49
C MET A 216 17.87 62.96 -6.98
N GLY A 217 18.53 63.83 -6.23
CA GLY A 217 18.68 63.68 -4.79
C GLY A 217 19.58 64.73 -4.16
N ILE A 218 19.90 64.51 -2.90
CA ILE A 218 20.81 65.35 -2.13
C ILE A 218 22.16 64.63 -2.09
N GLY A 219 23.22 65.36 -2.39
CA GLY A 219 24.60 64.88 -2.27
C GLY A 219 25.44 66.00 -1.69
N ILE A 220 26.24 65.68 -0.68
CA ILE A 220 27.04 66.62 0.09
C ILE A 220 28.48 66.11 0.14
N SER A 221 29.44 67.04 -0.01
CA SER A 221 30.83 66.79 0.33
C SER A 221 31.34 67.85 1.29
N TYR A 222 32.02 67.41 2.34
CA TYR A 222 32.68 68.27 3.32
C TYR A 222 34.18 68.01 3.26
N ALA A 223 34.96 69.08 3.04
CA ALA A 223 36.41 69.04 3.11
C ALA A 223 36.88 69.66 4.43
N LEU A 224 37.56 68.86 5.25
CA LEU A 224 38.27 69.32 6.46
C LEU A 224 39.78 69.20 6.20
N PRO A 225 40.64 69.95 6.93
CA PRO A 225 42.08 69.80 6.78
C PRO A 225 42.52 68.34 7.02
N GLY A 226 42.93 67.65 5.96
CA GLY A 226 43.44 66.27 6.01
C GLY A 226 42.50 65.15 5.55
N TYR A 227 41.20 65.39 5.31
CA TYR A 227 40.27 64.38 4.77
C TYR A 227 39.01 64.99 4.13
N THR A 228 38.42 64.30 3.15
CA THR A 228 37.13 64.66 2.54
C THR A 228 36.11 63.57 2.80
N LEU A 229 34.88 63.95 3.15
CA LEU A 229 33.74 63.05 3.35
C LEU A 229 32.67 63.33 2.31
N TYR A 230 31.97 62.29 1.87
CA TYR A 230 30.78 62.43 1.04
C TYR A 230 29.60 61.63 1.59
N GLY A 231 28.40 62.12 1.29
CA GLY A 231 27.15 61.40 1.49
C GLY A 231 26.16 61.77 0.40
N PHE A 232 25.37 60.81 -0.07
CA PHE A 232 24.30 61.04 -1.02
C PHE A 232 23.11 60.11 -0.79
N ILE A 233 21.92 60.61 -1.09
CA ILE A 233 20.68 59.82 -1.16
C ILE A 233 19.77 60.38 -2.24
N GLY A 234 19.17 59.50 -3.03
CA GLY A 234 18.28 59.91 -4.10
C GLY A 234 17.88 58.78 -5.03
N TYR A 235 17.51 59.15 -6.24
CA TYR A 235 17.13 58.25 -7.31
C TYR A 235 18.05 58.43 -8.50
N ALA A 236 18.29 57.36 -9.26
CA ALA A 236 19.06 57.42 -10.51
C ALA A 236 18.41 56.58 -11.61
N LEU A 237 18.63 57.00 -12.85
CA LEU A 237 18.27 56.20 -14.02
C LEU A 237 19.16 54.97 -14.14
N LEU A 238 20.44 55.13 -13.80
CA LEU A 238 21.41 54.06 -13.75
C LEU A 238 22.44 54.39 -12.66
N ALA A 239 22.60 53.51 -11.69
CA ALA A 239 23.72 53.50 -10.75
C ALA A 239 24.66 52.36 -11.11
N SER A 240 25.96 52.62 -11.06
CA SER A 240 27.01 51.60 -11.14
C SER A 240 28.07 51.91 -10.12
N THR A 241 28.38 50.96 -9.23
CA THR A 241 29.47 51.08 -8.26
C THR A 241 30.45 49.98 -8.51
N THR A 242 31.71 50.30 -8.77
CA THR A 242 32.81 49.35 -8.65
C THR A 242 33.39 49.45 -7.23
N ALA A 243 33.38 48.38 -6.41
CA ALA A 243 33.79 48.39 -5.01
C ALA A 243 34.51 47.08 -4.60
N GLU A 244 35.32 47.11 -3.54
CA GLU A 244 36.07 45.95 -3.03
C GLU A 244 35.20 44.70 -2.77
N TYR A 245 33.97 44.91 -2.28
CA TYR A 245 32.95 43.86 -2.14
C TYR A 245 31.61 44.36 -2.71
N VAL A 246 30.91 43.50 -3.47
CA VAL A 246 29.56 43.78 -3.99
C VAL A 246 28.68 42.54 -3.82
N GLU A 247 27.58 42.68 -3.09
CA GLU A 247 26.57 41.64 -2.88
C GLU A 247 25.24 42.04 -3.52
N HIS A 248 24.58 41.10 -4.21
CA HIS A 248 23.27 41.30 -4.82
C HIS A 248 22.17 40.79 -3.89
N TYR A 249 21.05 41.51 -3.80
CA TYR A 249 19.94 41.16 -2.91
C TYR A 249 18.64 40.87 -3.66
N PRO A 250 17.82 39.88 -3.22
CA PRO A 250 18.10 38.93 -2.12
C PRO A 250 19.19 37.89 -2.47
N PRO A 251 19.80 37.20 -1.48
CA PRO A 251 20.80 36.15 -1.70
C PRO A 251 20.21 34.95 -2.45
N ASN A 252 21.06 34.24 -3.21
CA ASN A 252 20.67 33.03 -3.95
C ASN A 252 20.55 31.80 -3.03
N ARG A 253 19.62 30.90 -3.32
CA ARG A 253 19.42 29.59 -2.69
C ARG A 253 19.53 28.49 -3.73
N ALA A 254 20.17 27.38 -3.35
CA ALA A 254 20.34 26.24 -4.23
C ALA A 254 19.00 25.55 -4.60
N PRO A 255 18.91 24.94 -5.79
CA PRO A 255 17.75 24.17 -6.18
C PRO A 255 17.62 22.88 -5.37
N GLU A 256 16.40 22.35 -5.22
CA GLU A 256 16.10 21.11 -4.50
C GLU A 256 15.52 20.04 -5.44
N ILE A 257 15.89 18.77 -5.21
CA ILE A 257 15.39 17.58 -5.92
C ILE A 257 14.48 16.79 -4.96
N SER A 258 13.31 16.34 -5.44
CA SER A 258 12.34 15.59 -4.63
C SER A 258 11.45 14.68 -5.49
N ASP A 259 10.53 13.92 -4.87
CA ASP A 259 9.54 13.06 -5.54
C ASP A 259 10.13 12.11 -6.60
N VAL A 260 11.19 11.41 -6.24
CA VAL A 260 11.93 10.53 -7.16
C VAL A 260 11.24 9.16 -7.29
N LEU A 261 10.97 8.75 -8.54
CA LEU A 261 10.38 7.45 -8.89
C LEU A 261 11.17 6.78 -10.03
N PRO A 262 11.56 5.50 -9.89
CA PRO A 262 11.43 4.66 -8.70
C PRO A 262 12.20 5.22 -7.49
N ALA A 263 11.71 4.96 -6.28
CA ALA A 263 12.37 5.40 -5.05
C ALA A 263 13.75 4.75 -4.92
N ASP A 264 14.70 5.43 -4.26
CA ASP A 264 16.04 4.89 -4.05
C ASP A 264 16.02 3.55 -3.31
N GLY A 265 16.80 2.59 -3.81
CA GLY A 265 16.85 1.22 -3.34
C GLY A 265 15.68 0.35 -3.79
N GLY A 266 14.80 0.83 -4.69
CA GLY A 266 13.63 0.09 -5.16
C GLY A 266 13.96 -1.32 -5.67
N GLN A 267 13.14 -2.30 -5.32
CA GLN A 267 13.29 -3.70 -5.73
C GLN A 267 12.05 -4.14 -6.53
N ASN A 268 12.21 -5.13 -7.41
CA ASN A 268 11.15 -5.67 -8.27
C ASN A 268 10.46 -4.59 -9.11
N ILE A 269 11.24 -3.70 -9.70
CA ILE A 269 10.71 -2.70 -10.62
C ILE A 269 10.28 -3.39 -11.92
N PRO A 270 9.02 -3.20 -12.38
CA PRO A 270 8.54 -3.84 -13.59
C PRO A 270 9.40 -3.50 -14.80
N LEU A 271 9.66 -4.48 -15.67
CA LEU A 271 10.34 -4.22 -16.95
C LEU A 271 9.53 -3.30 -17.86
N SER A 272 8.23 -3.14 -17.58
CA SER A 272 7.31 -2.30 -18.35
C SER A 272 7.42 -0.80 -18.09
N ILE A 273 8.28 -0.32 -17.18
CA ILE A 273 8.42 1.12 -16.97
C ILE A 273 9.07 1.77 -18.19
N SER A 274 8.49 2.88 -18.65
CA SER A 274 8.99 3.62 -19.81
C SER A 274 9.66 4.94 -19.44
N GLU A 275 9.50 5.40 -18.19
CA GLU A 275 10.02 6.68 -17.73
C GLU A 275 10.44 6.64 -16.25
N LEU A 276 11.55 7.30 -15.92
CA LEU A 276 11.89 7.71 -14.55
C LEU A 276 11.31 9.10 -14.28
N GLN A 277 11.08 9.47 -13.03
CA GLN A 277 10.46 10.73 -12.67
C GLN A 277 11.14 11.39 -11.46
N PHE A 278 11.29 12.72 -11.49
CA PHE A 278 11.79 13.52 -10.38
C PHE A 278 11.20 14.94 -10.43
N ARG A 279 11.17 15.63 -9.29
CA ARG A 279 10.76 17.04 -9.19
C ARG A 279 11.95 17.92 -8.91
N ILE A 280 11.99 19.09 -9.56
CA ILE A 280 12.94 20.16 -9.26
C ILE A 280 12.20 21.40 -8.78
N GLN A 281 12.76 22.08 -7.79
CA GLN A 281 12.25 23.33 -7.26
C GLN A 281 13.36 24.30 -6.90
N ASP A 282 13.11 25.59 -7.14
CA ASP A 282 14.00 26.67 -6.70
C ASP A 282 13.20 27.67 -5.89
N ALA A 283 13.74 28.05 -4.74
CA ALA A 283 13.01 28.87 -3.79
C ALA A 283 13.01 30.37 -4.15
N ASP A 284 13.95 30.80 -5.00
CA ASP A 284 14.07 32.18 -5.49
C ASP A 284 13.31 32.41 -6.81
N GLY A 285 12.81 31.32 -7.39
CA GLY A 285 12.07 31.32 -8.65
C GLY A 285 12.97 31.42 -9.87
N ASP A 286 14.27 31.13 -9.71
CA ASP A 286 15.22 31.08 -10.82
C ASP A 286 14.92 29.86 -11.70
N LEU A 287 15.22 29.98 -13.00
CA LEU A 287 15.04 28.88 -13.94
C LEU A 287 16.21 27.91 -13.83
N MET A 288 15.91 26.63 -13.67
CA MET A 288 16.90 25.59 -13.43
C MET A 288 17.25 24.84 -14.71
N SER A 289 18.47 24.34 -14.80
CA SER A 289 18.87 23.37 -15.81
C SER A 289 19.20 22.06 -15.13
N TYR A 290 18.83 20.93 -15.74
CA TYR A 290 19.09 19.61 -15.19
C TYR A 290 19.72 18.68 -16.22
N THR A 291 20.47 17.70 -15.72
CA THR A 291 21.01 16.57 -16.47
C THR A 291 20.81 15.28 -15.68
N VAL A 292 20.36 14.22 -16.36
CA VAL A 292 20.18 12.89 -15.80
C VAL A 292 20.92 11.85 -16.64
N THR A 293 21.68 10.98 -15.98
CA THR A 293 22.38 9.83 -16.58
C THR A 293 22.05 8.54 -15.83
N THR A 294 22.13 7.39 -16.51
CA THR A 294 21.83 6.06 -15.95
C THR A 294 23.00 5.09 -16.15
N GLU A 295 23.15 4.11 -15.24
CA GLU A 295 24.15 3.04 -15.28
C GLU A 295 23.56 1.70 -14.76
N PRO A 296 23.48 0.62 -15.57
CA PRO A 296 23.72 0.60 -17.01
C PRO A 296 22.85 1.63 -17.78
N ASP A 297 23.35 2.12 -18.92
CA ASP A 297 22.66 3.15 -19.70
C ASP A 297 21.34 2.61 -20.28
N ILE A 298 20.23 3.12 -19.76
CA ILE A 298 18.85 2.85 -20.19
C ILE A 298 18.16 4.11 -20.69
N GLY A 299 18.84 5.26 -20.66
CA GLY A 299 18.24 6.55 -20.96
C GLY A 299 18.96 7.71 -20.26
N SER A 300 18.80 8.89 -20.83
CA SER A 300 19.28 10.16 -20.27
C SER A 300 18.32 11.29 -20.63
N ALA A 301 18.34 12.36 -19.85
CA ALA A 301 17.55 13.56 -20.14
C ALA A 301 18.29 14.81 -19.69
N SER A 302 18.02 15.91 -20.39
CA SER A 302 18.46 17.24 -19.95
C SER A 302 17.42 18.30 -20.27
N GLY A 303 17.42 19.36 -19.50
CA GLY A 303 16.55 20.51 -19.71
C GLY A 303 17.27 21.78 -19.32
N ASN A 304 17.16 22.82 -20.14
CA ASN A 304 17.73 24.13 -19.84
C ASN A 304 16.61 25.12 -19.52
N LEU A 305 16.85 25.99 -18.55
CA LEU A 305 15.96 27.10 -18.16
C LEU A 305 14.51 26.64 -17.90
N LYS A 306 14.38 25.58 -17.11
CA LYS A 306 13.13 24.93 -16.72
C LYS A 306 12.57 25.54 -15.44
N PRO A 307 11.25 25.78 -15.37
CA PRO A 307 10.60 26.23 -14.13
C PRO A 307 10.48 25.07 -13.13
N PHE A 308 10.03 25.38 -11.91
CA PHE A 308 9.54 24.39 -10.95
C PHE A 308 8.56 23.40 -11.62
N GLY A 309 8.79 22.10 -11.42
CA GLY A 309 7.94 21.09 -12.02
C GLY A 309 8.45 19.67 -11.84
N VAL A 310 7.65 18.73 -12.33
CA VAL A 310 7.99 17.31 -12.40
C VAL A 310 8.47 17.01 -13.81
N TYR A 311 9.61 16.32 -13.91
CA TYR A 311 10.28 15.99 -15.15
C TYR A 311 10.45 14.48 -15.24
N THR A 312 10.39 13.97 -16.46
CA THR A 312 10.53 12.55 -16.72
C THR A 312 11.73 12.25 -17.63
N VAL A 313 12.28 11.05 -17.49
CA VAL A 313 13.43 10.56 -18.24
C VAL A 313 12.98 9.30 -18.96
N PRO A 314 12.83 9.32 -20.29
CA PRO A 314 12.51 8.12 -21.06
C PRO A 314 13.56 7.04 -20.83
N VAL A 315 13.11 5.83 -20.49
CA VAL A 315 13.97 4.66 -20.33
C VAL A 315 13.52 3.50 -21.21
N SER A 316 14.49 2.69 -21.62
CA SER A 316 14.28 1.50 -22.45
C SER A 316 15.43 0.52 -22.26
N GLY A 317 15.23 -0.74 -22.65
CA GLY A 317 16.29 -1.76 -22.56
C GLY A 317 16.57 -2.23 -21.13
N LEU A 318 15.54 -2.23 -20.28
CA LEU A 318 15.61 -2.86 -18.96
C LEU A 318 15.80 -4.37 -19.13
N VAL A 319 16.77 -4.93 -18.41
CA VAL A 319 17.09 -6.35 -18.33
C VAL A 319 16.60 -6.85 -16.98
N ASP A 320 16.13 -8.09 -16.92
CA ASP A 320 15.66 -8.71 -15.69
C ASP A 320 16.79 -8.88 -14.66
N LEU A 321 16.42 -8.95 -13.37
CA LEU A 321 17.35 -9.10 -12.24
C LEU A 321 18.53 -8.09 -12.23
N THR A 322 18.37 -6.93 -12.86
CA THR A 322 19.48 -5.99 -13.10
C THR A 322 19.33 -4.76 -12.23
N LYS A 323 20.42 -4.39 -11.55
CA LYS A 323 20.48 -3.15 -10.76
C LYS A 323 20.84 -1.98 -11.67
N TYR A 324 20.02 -0.93 -11.64
CA TYR A 324 20.23 0.35 -12.30
C TYR A 324 20.51 1.43 -11.27
N THR A 325 21.42 2.34 -11.61
CA THR A 325 21.78 3.54 -10.86
C THR A 325 21.52 4.73 -11.76
N TRP A 326 21.01 5.84 -11.22
CA TRP A 326 20.79 7.04 -12.00
C TRP A 326 21.14 8.30 -11.20
N HIS A 327 21.82 9.23 -11.87
CA HIS A 327 22.39 10.43 -11.29
C HIS A 327 21.65 11.66 -11.82
N ILE A 328 21.15 12.50 -10.92
CA ILE A 328 20.38 13.71 -11.23
C ILE A 328 21.20 14.91 -10.77
N GLN A 329 21.49 15.84 -11.69
CA GLN A 329 22.18 17.09 -11.39
C GLN A 329 21.28 18.27 -11.81
N VAL A 330 21.12 19.26 -10.95
CA VAL A 330 20.28 20.45 -11.17
C VAL A 330 21.03 21.72 -10.77
N THR A 331 21.03 22.74 -11.63
CA THR A 331 21.68 24.03 -11.38
C THR A 331 20.78 25.20 -11.77
N ASP A 332 20.80 26.28 -10.99
CA ASP A 332 20.14 27.56 -11.33
C ASP A 332 21.10 28.56 -12.02
N GLY A 333 22.33 28.12 -12.33
CA GLY A 333 23.40 28.94 -12.90
C GLY A 333 24.31 29.61 -11.86
N LYS A 334 24.02 29.48 -10.57
CA LYS A 334 24.87 29.93 -9.45
C LYS A 334 25.24 28.78 -8.52
N ASP A 335 24.25 27.96 -8.15
CA ASP A 335 24.38 26.80 -7.28
C ASP A 335 24.02 25.51 -8.04
N THR A 336 24.48 24.37 -7.55
CA THR A 336 24.23 23.04 -8.15
C THR A 336 23.95 22.01 -7.06
N THR A 337 22.91 21.20 -7.27
CA THR A 337 22.46 20.12 -6.39
C THR A 337 22.49 18.80 -7.16
N GLU A 338 22.99 17.74 -6.51
CA GLU A 338 23.18 16.42 -7.11
C GLU A 338 22.58 15.33 -6.22
N GLU A 339 21.91 14.36 -6.83
CA GLU A 339 21.30 13.20 -6.16
C GLU A 339 21.59 11.92 -6.96
N THR A 340 21.77 10.79 -6.25
CA THR A 340 22.02 9.47 -6.87
C THR A 340 21.04 8.44 -6.33
N MET A 341 20.42 7.70 -7.23
CA MET A 341 19.26 6.84 -6.95
C MET A 341 19.49 5.46 -7.56
N THR A 342 19.00 4.40 -6.92
CA THR A 342 19.16 3.02 -7.39
C THR A 342 17.84 2.25 -7.42
N PHE A 343 17.70 1.31 -8.35
CA PHE A 343 16.61 0.33 -8.36
C PHE A 343 17.03 -0.99 -8.99
N THR A 344 16.29 -2.08 -8.74
CA THR A 344 16.52 -3.42 -9.30
C THR A 344 15.25 -3.91 -9.98
N THR A 345 15.37 -4.35 -11.23
CA THR A 345 14.26 -4.88 -12.04
C THR A 345 13.84 -6.29 -11.59
N GLU A 346 12.59 -6.65 -11.87
CA GLU A 346 12.06 -8.00 -11.61
C GLU A 346 12.77 -9.09 -12.43
N ALA A 347 12.72 -10.34 -11.97
CA ALA A 347 13.15 -11.53 -12.70
C ALA A 347 12.09 -12.61 -12.58
N ILE A 348 11.49 -13.05 -13.70
CA ILE A 348 10.31 -13.91 -13.59
C ILE A 348 10.24 -14.95 -14.71
N ALA A 349 10.36 -16.22 -14.32
CA ALA A 349 9.97 -17.35 -15.15
C ALA A 349 8.43 -17.46 -15.22
N PRO A 350 7.87 -18.16 -16.21
CA PRO A 350 6.44 -18.43 -16.25
C PRO A 350 5.93 -19.05 -14.93
N ILE A 351 4.70 -18.74 -14.56
CA ILE A 351 4.05 -19.25 -13.35
C ILE A 351 3.03 -20.31 -13.74
N ILE A 352 3.17 -21.49 -13.15
CA ILE A 352 2.19 -22.57 -13.23
C ILE A 352 1.39 -22.59 -11.92
N SER A 353 0.06 -22.55 -12.01
CA SER A 353 -0.84 -22.49 -10.86
C SER A 353 -2.20 -23.13 -11.15
N ASN A 354 -3.06 -23.21 -10.13
CA ASN A 354 -4.44 -23.70 -10.21
C ASN A 354 -4.59 -25.08 -10.91
N PRO A 355 -3.85 -26.11 -10.46
CA PRO A 355 -4.03 -27.45 -11.00
C PRO A 355 -5.45 -27.98 -10.72
N ILE A 356 -6.04 -28.66 -11.70
CA ILE A 356 -7.24 -29.50 -11.51
C ILE A 356 -6.94 -30.89 -12.10
N PRO A 357 -7.04 -31.98 -11.32
CA PRO A 357 -7.31 -32.01 -9.88
C PRO A 357 -6.32 -31.17 -9.06
N ALA A 358 -6.75 -30.69 -7.88
CA ALA A 358 -5.88 -29.94 -6.99
C ALA A 358 -4.67 -30.78 -6.58
N ASP A 359 -3.54 -30.14 -6.27
CA ASP A 359 -2.33 -30.86 -5.89
C ASP A 359 -2.55 -31.63 -4.57
N GLY A 360 -2.31 -32.94 -4.61
CA GLY A 360 -2.58 -33.86 -3.51
C GLY A 360 -4.06 -34.23 -3.35
N GLU A 361 -4.94 -33.90 -4.30
CA GLU A 361 -6.36 -34.26 -4.22
C GLU A 361 -6.55 -35.78 -4.24
N ARG A 362 -7.40 -36.29 -3.35
CA ARG A 362 -7.71 -37.73 -3.23
C ARG A 362 -9.18 -37.98 -3.53
N ASP A 363 -9.49 -39.23 -3.86
CA ASP A 363 -10.81 -39.66 -4.34
C ASP A 363 -11.28 -38.98 -5.62
N VAL A 364 -10.36 -38.67 -6.52
CA VAL A 364 -10.68 -38.14 -7.84
C VAL A 364 -11.48 -39.19 -8.63
N PRO A 365 -12.61 -38.81 -9.27
CA PRO A 365 -13.35 -39.71 -10.15
C PRO A 365 -12.52 -40.21 -11.32
N MET A 366 -12.74 -41.46 -11.76
CA MET A 366 -12.01 -42.03 -12.89
C MET A 366 -12.46 -41.51 -14.27
N ASP A 367 -13.54 -40.75 -14.32
CA ASP A 367 -14.14 -40.22 -15.54
C ASP A 367 -13.77 -38.76 -15.82
N ILE A 368 -12.75 -38.21 -15.13
CA ILE A 368 -12.22 -36.89 -15.47
C ILE A 368 -11.68 -36.90 -16.92
N PRO A 369 -12.12 -35.98 -17.79
CA PRO A 369 -11.74 -36.02 -19.20
C PRO A 369 -10.35 -35.42 -19.45
N SER A 370 -9.87 -34.56 -18.54
CA SER A 370 -8.63 -33.80 -18.71
C SER A 370 -8.09 -33.27 -17.38
N LEU A 371 -6.77 -33.10 -17.30
CA LEU A 371 -6.09 -32.26 -16.31
C LEU A 371 -6.17 -30.79 -16.75
N GLN A 372 -6.05 -29.84 -15.82
CA GLN A 372 -6.09 -28.40 -16.11
C GLN A 372 -5.08 -27.64 -15.27
N PHE A 373 -4.46 -26.58 -15.81
CA PHE A 373 -3.58 -25.67 -15.09
C PHE A 373 -3.59 -24.27 -15.71
N THR A 374 -3.25 -23.25 -14.93
CA THR A 374 -3.10 -21.87 -15.40
C THR A 374 -1.63 -21.54 -15.62
N LEU A 375 -1.31 -20.96 -16.78
CA LEU A 375 -0.04 -20.31 -17.07
C LEU A 375 -0.19 -18.79 -17.00
N LYS A 376 0.83 -18.15 -16.45
CA LYS A 376 0.94 -16.70 -16.41
C LYS A 376 2.38 -16.27 -16.59
N ASP A 377 2.60 -15.33 -17.49
CA ASP A 377 3.85 -14.61 -17.68
C ASP A 377 3.62 -13.11 -17.46
N TYR A 378 4.36 -12.49 -16.55
CA TYR A 378 4.10 -11.09 -16.18
C TYR A 378 4.60 -10.09 -17.24
N GLN A 379 5.52 -10.53 -18.09
CA GLN A 379 6.08 -9.78 -19.20
C GLN A 379 5.15 -9.84 -20.43
N GLY A 380 4.20 -10.79 -20.44
CA GLY A 380 3.27 -11.02 -21.55
C GLY A 380 3.91 -11.79 -22.70
N ASP A 381 5.06 -12.41 -22.46
CA ASP A 381 5.79 -13.18 -23.45
C ASP A 381 5.03 -14.46 -23.82
N ALA A 382 5.27 -14.94 -25.04
CA ALA A 382 4.70 -16.21 -25.47
C ALA A 382 5.48 -17.37 -24.81
N MET A 383 4.73 -18.32 -24.25
CA MET A 383 5.26 -19.45 -23.51
C MET A 383 5.09 -20.76 -24.29
N ASP A 384 6.01 -21.69 -24.10
CA ASP A 384 5.87 -23.09 -24.50
C ASP A 384 5.65 -23.93 -23.24
N TYR A 385 4.77 -24.93 -23.30
CA TYR A 385 4.62 -25.90 -22.20
C TYR A 385 4.62 -27.34 -22.68
N THR A 386 5.06 -28.23 -21.80
CA THR A 386 4.89 -29.69 -21.89
C THR A 386 4.27 -30.24 -20.62
N VAL A 387 3.46 -31.29 -20.76
CA VAL A 387 2.84 -32.03 -19.67
C VAL A 387 3.05 -33.51 -19.88
N GLU A 388 3.59 -34.16 -18.86
CA GLU A 388 3.81 -35.61 -18.81
C GLU A 388 3.16 -36.18 -17.55
N THR A 389 2.66 -37.42 -17.61
CA THR A 389 1.99 -38.10 -16.48
C THR A 389 2.69 -39.42 -16.14
N SER A 390 2.65 -39.80 -14.86
CA SER A 390 3.21 -41.04 -14.33
C SER A 390 2.31 -41.60 -13.21
N PRO A 391 1.65 -42.76 -13.39
CA PRO A 391 1.59 -43.57 -14.61
C PRO A 391 1.08 -42.79 -15.83
N ASN A 392 1.45 -43.22 -17.04
CA ASN A 392 1.07 -42.51 -18.26
C ASN A 392 -0.43 -42.68 -18.53
N ILE A 393 -1.17 -41.59 -18.36
CA ILE A 393 -2.62 -41.46 -18.63
C ILE A 393 -2.92 -40.40 -19.69
N GLY A 394 -1.89 -39.72 -20.19
CA GLY A 394 -2.01 -38.60 -21.11
C GLY A 394 -0.77 -37.72 -21.10
N SER A 395 -0.65 -36.88 -22.13
CA SER A 395 0.41 -35.89 -22.27
C SER A 395 -0.11 -34.70 -23.07
N GLY A 396 0.45 -33.52 -22.82
CA GLY A 396 0.09 -32.30 -23.55
C GLY A 396 1.32 -31.50 -23.93
N GLN A 397 1.27 -30.81 -25.05
CA GLN A 397 2.31 -29.85 -25.43
C GLN A 397 1.69 -28.78 -26.31
N GLN A 398 2.07 -27.53 -26.06
CA GLN A 398 1.72 -26.43 -26.95
C GLN A 398 2.81 -25.37 -26.89
N ASN A 399 3.05 -24.74 -28.04
CA ASN A 399 4.05 -23.68 -28.18
C ASN A 399 3.35 -22.35 -28.46
N GLY A 400 3.99 -21.25 -28.06
CA GLY A 400 3.55 -19.88 -28.32
C GLY A 400 2.22 -19.53 -27.67
N VAL A 401 1.97 -20.02 -26.46
CA VAL A 401 0.77 -19.74 -25.68
C VAL A 401 0.93 -18.48 -24.82
N HIS A 402 -0.17 -17.92 -24.31
CA HIS A 402 -0.14 -16.71 -23.48
C HIS A 402 -0.81 -16.98 -22.13
N ASP A 403 -1.02 -15.95 -21.32
CA ASP A 403 -1.77 -16.06 -20.08
C ASP A 403 -3.12 -16.74 -20.32
N GLY A 404 -3.34 -17.85 -19.62
CA GLY A 404 -4.47 -18.71 -19.94
C GLY A 404 -4.54 -19.97 -19.11
N THR A 405 -5.65 -20.66 -19.26
CA THR A 405 -5.86 -21.96 -18.63
C THR A 405 -5.87 -23.04 -19.70
N TYR A 406 -5.04 -24.05 -19.51
CA TYR A 406 -4.77 -25.12 -20.46
C TYR A 406 -5.29 -26.43 -19.93
N THR A 407 -5.71 -27.31 -20.84
CA THR A 407 -6.23 -28.65 -20.49
C THR A 407 -5.45 -29.73 -21.22
N VAL A 408 -5.26 -30.87 -20.55
CA VAL A 408 -4.54 -32.03 -21.08
C VAL A 408 -5.46 -33.25 -20.98
N PRO A 409 -5.92 -33.81 -22.11
CA PRO A 409 -6.79 -34.99 -22.09
C PRO A 409 -6.14 -36.17 -21.37
N VAL A 410 -6.92 -36.89 -20.57
CA VAL A 410 -6.48 -38.11 -19.88
C VAL A 410 -7.43 -39.28 -20.08
N SER A 411 -6.92 -40.50 -19.96
CA SER A 411 -7.69 -41.74 -20.03
C SER A 411 -6.94 -42.89 -19.35
N GLY A 412 -7.62 -44.02 -19.10
CA GLY A 412 -6.97 -45.19 -18.52
C GLY A 412 -6.66 -45.09 -17.02
N LEU A 413 -7.42 -44.25 -16.31
CA LEU A 413 -7.38 -44.17 -14.85
C LEU A 413 -7.81 -45.51 -14.22
N THR A 414 -7.13 -45.91 -13.15
CA THR A 414 -7.42 -47.11 -12.35
C THR A 414 -7.82 -46.71 -10.93
N TYR A 415 -8.67 -47.50 -10.27
CA TYR A 415 -9.13 -47.20 -8.91
C TYR A 415 -7.98 -47.28 -7.90
N GLY A 416 -7.99 -46.40 -6.90
CA GLY A 416 -7.03 -46.43 -5.79
C GLY A 416 -5.57 -46.24 -6.21
N ALA A 417 -5.31 -45.43 -7.24
CA ALA A 417 -3.98 -45.23 -7.80
C ALA A 417 -3.54 -43.76 -7.70
N THR A 418 -2.26 -43.55 -7.40
CA THR A 418 -1.62 -42.22 -7.38
C THR A 418 -1.06 -41.88 -8.76
N TYR A 419 -1.33 -40.66 -9.22
CA TYR A 419 -0.80 -40.11 -10.46
C TYR A 419 0.00 -38.85 -10.18
N LEU A 420 1.23 -38.81 -10.68
CA LEU A 420 2.05 -37.61 -10.76
C LEU A 420 1.96 -37.02 -12.15
N TRP A 421 1.94 -35.70 -12.25
CA TRP A 421 2.03 -35.03 -13.54
C TRP A 421 2.93 -33.80 -13.47
N TYR A 422 3.72 -33.64 -14.51
CA TYR A 422 4.81 -32.69 -14.59
C TYR A 422 4.45 -31.63 -15.60
N VAL A 423 4.26 -30.39 -15.14
CA VAL A 423 4.04 -29.24 -16.01
C VAL A 423 5.34 -28.46 -16.09
N ASN A 424 5.80 -28.31 -17.32
CA ASN A 424 7.07 -27.75 -17.72
C ASN A 424 6.74 -26.54 -18.59
N ALA A 425 7.14 -25.32 -18.22
CA ALA A 425 6.85 -24.12 -19.00
C ALA A 425 8.09 -23.23 -19.19
N THR A 426 8.22 -22.60 -20.36
CA THR A 426 9.33 -21.70 -20.68
C THR A 426 8.86 -20.56 -21.58
N ASP A 427 9.40 -19.36 -21.40
CA ASP A 427 9.21 -18.20 -22.29
C ASP A 427 10.33 -18.10 -23.36
N GLY A 428 11.17 -19.15 -23.47
CA GLY A 428 12.36 -19.19 -24.33
C GLY A 428 13.65 -18.70 -23.67
N THR A 429 13.56 -17.97 -22.55
CA THR A 429 14.71 -17.45 -21.78
C THR A 429 14.77 -18.06 -20.38
N HIS A 430 13.63 -18.13 -19.71
CA HIS A 430 13.42 -18.70 -18.38
C HIS A 430 12.52 -19.92 -18.47
N TRP A 431 12.62 -20.77 -17.45
CA TRP A 431 11.92 -22.02 -17.40
C TRP A 431 11.44 -22.29 -15.97
N THR A 432 10.28 -22.94 -15.85
CA THR A 432 9.69 -23.40 -14.60
C THR A 432 9.21 -24.83 -14.73
N ARG A 433 9.22 -25.55 -13.60
CA ARG A 433 8.60 -26.87 -13.47
C ARG A 433 7.76 -26.94 -12.22
N LYS A 434 6.55 -27.45 -12.36
CA LYS A 434 5.71 -27.88 -11.25
C LYS A 434 5.39 -29.36 -11.39
N VAL A 435 5.36 -30.03 -10.25
CA VAL A 435 4.90 -31.41 -10.14
C VAL A 435 3.65 -31.36 -9.30
N PHE A 436 2.60 -31.97 -9.82
CA PHE A 436 1.32 -32.10 -9.15
C PHE A 436 1.01 -33.58 -8.98
N SER A 437 0.19 -33.89 -7.98
CA SER A 437 -0.25 -35.24 -7.67
C SER A 437 -1.75 -35.30 -7.45
N PHE A 438 -2.37 -36.45 -7.73
CA PHE A 438 -3.71 -36.77 -7.29
C PHE A 438 -3.91 -38.29 -7.16
N GLU A 439 -4.92 -38.70 -6.41
CA GLU A 439 -5.28 -40.10 -6.21
C GLU A 439 -6.72 -40.36 -6.61
N THR A 440 -6.93 -41.41 -7.40
CA THR A 440 -8.27 -41.85 -7.78
C THR A 440 -8.96 -42.58 -6.64
N GLY A 441 -10.26 -42.36 -6.50
CA GLY A 441 -11.07 -43.03 -5.48
C GLY A 441 -11.39 -44.49 -5.82
N TYR A 442 -12.23 -45.12 -5.00
CA TYR A 442 -12.95 -46.36 -5.31
C TYR A 442 -14.38 -46.04 -5.76
N PRO A 443 -15.11 -46.99 -6.37
CA PRO A 443 -16.55 -46.82 -6.63
C PRO A 443 -17.33 -46.47 -5.35
N SER A 444 -18.48 -45.81 -5.48
CA SER A 444 -19.34 -45.46 -4.32
C SER A 444 -19.79 -46.67 -3.51
N GLN A 445 -19.90 -47.83 -4.16
CA GLN A 445 -20.07 -49.13 -3.53
C GLN A 445 -19.14 -50.14 -4.18
N PHE A 446 -18.38 -50.87 -3.36
CA PHE A 446 -17.46 -51.89 -3.84
C PHE A 446 -17.24 -52.95 -2.77
N ASN A 447 -16.72 -54.10 -3.19
CA ASN A 447 -16.29 -55.16 -2.29
C ASN A 447 -14.76 -55.13 -2.18
N PRO A 448 -14.18 -54.79 -1.02
CA PRO A 448 -12.72 -54.69 -0.88
C PRO A 448 -11.95 -55.95 -1.30
N PHE A 449 -12.53 -57.14 -1.16
CA PHE A 449 -11.88 -58.38 -1.61
C PHE A 449 -11.64 -58.43 -3.12
N GLU A 450 -12.45 -57.74 -3.92
CA GLU A 450 -12.25 -57.61 -5.38
C GLU A 450 -11.13 -56.62 -5.74
N PHE A 451 -10.67 -55.84 -4.76
CA PHE A 451 -9.64 -54.81 -4.90
C PHE A 451 -8.36 -55.14 -4.14
N GLY A 452 -8.17 -56.40 -3.73
CA GLY A 452 -6.91 -56.91 -3.19
C GLY A 452 -6.81 -56.98 -1.67
N TRP A 453 -7.84 -56.52 -0.93
CA TRP A 453 -7.92 -56.84 0.50
C TRP A 453 -8.12 -58.33 0.71
N GLN A 454 -7.56 -58.87 1.79
CA GLN A 454 -7.53 -60.31 2.02
C GLN A 454 -8.28 -60.72 3.28
N TYR A 455 -8.47 -59.81 4.23
CA TYR A 455 -9.04 -60.11 5.53
C TYR A 455 -10.04 -59.03 5.92
N ARG A 456 -11.07 -59.41 6.71
CA ARG A 456 -11.92 -58.44 7.41
C ARG A 456 -12.26 -58.90 8.82
N LYS A 457 -12.64 -57.93 9.66
CA LYS A 457 -13.24 -58.11 10.98
C LYS A 457 -14.54 -57.33 11.09
N GLN A 458 -15.55 -57.93 11.70
CA GLN A 458 -16.80 -57.23 12.05
C GLN A 458 -16.57 -56.42 13.32
N ILE A 459 -17.07 -55.18 13.35
CA ILE A 459 -17.07 -54.33 14.53
C ILE A 459 -18.53 -54.05 14.90
N THR A 460 -18.86 -54.21 16.18
CA THR A 460 -20.22 -54.03 16.70
C THR A 460 -20.19 -53.06 17.87
N ILE A 461 -21.00 -52.00 17.80
CA ILE A 461 -21.24 -51.06 18.90
C ILE A 461 -22.59 -51.39 19.51
N ASP A 462 -22.62 -51.61 20.82
CA ASP A 462 -23.83 -51.87 21.58
C ASP A 462 -24.66 -50.58 21.69
N HIS A 463 -25.88 -50.61 21.18
CA HIS A 463 -26.78 -49.45 21.20
C HIS A 463 -27.14 -48.99 22.61
N THR A 464 -27.02 -49.85 23.62
CA THR A 464 -27.31 -49.49 25.01
C THR A 464 -26.29 -48.49 25.59
N GLN A 465 -25.13 -48.32 24.93
CA GLN A 465 -24.13 -47.30 25.26
C GLN A 465 -24.33 -45.99 24.47
N VAL A 466 -25.32 -45.95 23.58
CA VAL A 466 -25.62 -44.80 22.72
C VAL A 466 -26.87 -44.10 23.25
N ALA A 467 -26.69 -42.91 23.83
CA ALA A 467 -27.77 -42.21 24.55
C ALA A 467 -28.89 -41.65 23.65
N ASP A 468 -28.60 -41.38 22.37
CA ASP A 468 -29.56 -40.92 21.34
C ASP A 468 -28.96 -41.20 19.95
N ASP A 469 -29.77 -41.21 18.90
CA ASP A 469 -29.29 -41.41 17.54
C ASP A 469 -28.35 -40.27 17.11
N LEU A 470 -27.13 -40.61 16.68
CA LEU A 470 -26.10 -39.66 16.24
C LEU A 470 -25.81 -39.82 14.75
N THR A 471 -25.45 -38.71 14.09
CA THR A 471 -25.09 -38.70 12.67
C THR A 471 -23.66 -38.21 12.47
N ASN A 472 -22.95 -38.83 11.54
CA ASN A 472 -21.53 -38.55 11.26
C ASN A 472 -20.65 -38.52 12.52
N PHE A 473 -20.80 -39.52 13.40
CA PHE A 473 -20.11 -39.58 14.68
C PHE A 473 -18.74 -40.26 14.53
N PRO A 474 -17.62 -39.59 14.88
CA PRO A 474 -16.29 -40.19 14.83
C PRO A 474 -16.07 -41.12 16.03
N VAL A 475 -16.10 -42.43 15.78
CA VAL A 475 -15.86 -43.48 16.77
C VAL A 475 -14.36 -43.78 16.87
N LEU A 476 -13.80 -43.70 18.07
CA LEU A 476 -12.46 -44.19 18.39
C LEU A 476 -12.44 -45.72 18.39
N ILE A 477 -11.49 -46.27 17.65
CA ILE A 477 -11.03 -47.65 17.79
C ILE A 477 -9.61 -47.58 18.36
N SER A 478 -9.44 -48.13 19.56
CA SER A 478 -8.14 -48.29 20.22
C SER A 478 -8.00 -49.75 20.64
N THR A 479 -7.11 -50.49 19.99
CA THR A 479 -6.96 -51.93 20.19
C THR A 479 -5.53 -52.39 19.93
N SER A 480 -5.17 -53.56 20.45
CA SER A 480 -3.98 -54.31 20.02
C SER A 480 -4.44 -55.65 19.45
N ASP A 481 -4.20 -55.87 18.15
CA ASP A 481 -4.70 -57.04 17.43
C ASP A 481 -3.56 -57.77 16.69
N THR A 482 -3.31 -59.02 17.07
CA THR A 482 -2.23 -59.83 16.48
C THR A 482 -2.47 -60.19 15.02
N ASP A 483 -3.71 -60.15 14.54
CA ASP A 483 -3.97 -60.36 13.11
C ASP A 483 -3.48 -59.15 12.29
N LEU A 484 -3.67 -57.93 12.81
CA LEU A 484 -3.17 -56.71 12.16
C LEU A 484 -1.64 -56.72 12.10
N SER A 485 -0.96 -57.02 13.22
CA SER A 485 0.51 -57.02 13.28
C SER A 485 1.16 -58.00 12.29
N GLN A 486 0.45 -59.06 11.91
CA GLN A 486 0.95 -60.07 10.98
C GLN A 486 0.65 -59.77 9.50
N LYS A 487 -0.41 -59.01 9.21
CA LYS A 487 -1.01 -58.98 7.86
C LYS A 487 -1.26 -57.60 7.28
N ALA A 488 -1.42 -56.55 8.10
CA ALA A 488 -1.57 -55.19 7.61
C ALA A 488 -0.22 -54.62 7.12
N GLN A 489 -0.26 -53.57 6.31
CA GLN A 489 0.93 -52.83 5.90
C GLN A 489 1.67 -52.26 7.12
N VAL A 490 2.98 -52.04 6.99
CA VAL A 490 3.85 -51.60 8.10
C VAL A 490 3.44 -50.23 8.66
N ASP A 491 2.87 -49.37 7.81
CA ASP A 491 2.33 -48.07 8.17
C ASP A 491 0.82 -48.10 8.49
N GLY A 492 0.16 -49.25 8.32
CA GLY A 492 -1.29 -49.39 8.49
C GLY A 492 -2.10 -48.80 7.33
N GLY A 493 -1.46 -48.40 6.23
CA GLY A 493 -2.11 -47.70 5.12
C GLY A 493 -3.18 -48.52 4.39
N ASP A 494 -3.20 -49.84 4.58
CA ASP A 494 -4.23 -50.72 4.02
C ASP A 494 -5.45 -50.94 4.91
N ILE A 495 -5.52 -50.32 6.09
CA ILE A 495 -6.68 -50.44 6.96
C ILE A 495 -7.84 -49.65 6.35
N LEU A 496 -8.94 -50.33 6.01
CA LEU A 496 -10.11 -49.77 5.35
C LEU A 496 -11.37 -50.07 6.15
N PHE A 497 -12.30 -49.13 6.25
CA PHE A 497 -13.58 -49.36 6.92
C PHE A 497 -14.77 -49.28 5.94
N MET A 498 -15.73 -50.19 6.11
CA MET A 498 -16.94 -50.27 5.30
C MET A 498 -18.18 -50.34 6.17
N ASN A 499 -19.27 -49.70 5.75
CA ASN A 499 -20.52 -49.69 6.51
C ASN A 499 -21.27 -51.04 6.53
N ASP A 500 -20.91 -51.99 5.67
CA ASP A 500 -21.46 -53.35 5.65
C ASP A 500 -20.46 -54.34 5.01
N ALA A 501 -20.76 -55.64 5.06
CA ALA A 501 -19.97 -56.69 4.45
C ALA A 501 -20.20 -56.80 2.94
N GLY A 502 -19.17 -57.21 2.18
CA GLY A 502 -19.28 -57.40 0.74
C GLY A 502 -19.34 -56.06 -0.01
N ILE A 503 -20.26 -55.94 -0.97
CA ILE A 503 -20.44 -54.70 -1.74
C ILE A 503 -21.14 -53.67 -0.85
N SER A 504 -20.38 -52.68 -0.40
CA SER A 504 -20.85 -51.68 0.54
C SER A 504 -20.10 -50.36 0.36
N THR A 505 -20.42 -49.38 1.18
CA THR A 505 -19.86 -48.03 1.08
C THR A 505 -18.73 -47.85 2.09
N ARG A 506 -17.60 -47.30 1.62
CA ARG A 506 -16.48 -46.93 2.48
C ARG A 506 -16.90 -45.87 3.48
N VAL A 507 -16.48 -46.04 4.72
CA VAL A 507 -16.52 -45.01 5.76
C VAL A 507 -15.10 -44.54 6.05
N TYR A 508 -14.92 -43.22 6.12
CA TYR A 508 -13.59 -42.61 6.24
C TYR A 508 -13.09 -42.69 7.67
N HIS A 509 -11.76 -42.77 7.79
CA HIS A 509 -11.10 -42.80 9.07
C HIS A 509 -9.85 -41.93 9.11
N ASP A 510 -9.50 -41.51 10.31
CA ASP A 510 -8.29 -40.77 10.64
C ASP A 510 -7.37 -41.70 11.42
N LEU A 511 -6.21 -42.03 10.85
CA LEU A 511 -5.25 -42.94 11.45
C LEU A 511 -4.30 -42.13 12.35
N GLU A 512 -4.56 -42.16 13.66
CA GLU A 512 -3.75 -41.42 14.63
C GLU A 512 -2.42 -42.12 14.89
N SER A 513 -2.43 -43.45 15.07
CA SER A 513 -1.21 -44.24 15.13
C SER A 513 -1.44 -45.72 14.84
N TYR A 514 -0.40 -46.35 14.28
CA TYR A 514 -0.30 -47.79 14.10
C TYR A 514 1.10 -48.28 14.43
N ASP A 515 1.20 -49.32 15.25
CA ASP A 515 2.45 -50.06 15.51
C ASP A 515 2.34 -51.46 14.94
N ALA A 516 2.98 -51.68 13.78
CA ALA A 516 2.99 -52.97 13.09
C ALA A 516 3.57 -54.11 13.92
N SER A 517 4.43 -53.85 14.91
CA SER A 517 5.04 -54.91 15.72
C SER A 517 4.06 -55.51 16.73
N SER A 518 3.20 -54.68 17.31
CA SER A 518 2.22 -55.07 18.33
C SER A 518 0.79 -55.20 17.77
N GLY A 519 0.53 -54.62 16.59
CA GLY A 519 -0.81 -54.48 16.02
C GLY A 519 -1.65 -53.46 16.78
N THR A 520 -0.99 -52.54 17.50
CA THR A 520 -1.68 -51.47 18.22
C THR A 520 -2.16 -50.44 17.22
N LEU A 521 -3.48 -50.22 17.19
CA LEU A 521 -4.18 -49.30 16.29
C LEU A 521 -4.93 -48.27 17.12
N ILE A 522 -4.75 -47.00 16.80
CA ILE A 522 -5.56 -45.87 17.27
C ILE A 522 -6.07 -45.14 16.03
N THR A 523 -7.38 -45.20 15.81
CA THR A 523 -8.01 -44.55 14.66
C THR A 523 -9.42 -44.07 14.97
N TRP A 524 -9.85 -43.00 14.31
CA TRP A 524 -11.20 -42.45 14.39
C TRP A 524 -11.96 -42.80 13.11
N VAL A 525 -13.12 -43.45 13.21
CA VAL A 525 -13.94 -43.84 12.06
C VAL A 525 -15.24 -43.06 12.06
N ASN A 526 -15.55 -42.36 10.97
CA ASN A 526 -16.79 -41.61 10.84
C ASN A 526 -17.96 -42.54 10.56
N ILE A 527 -18.81 -42.76 11.55
CA ILE A 527 -20.01 -43.58 11.44
C ILE A 527 -21.20 -42.69 11.01
N PRO A 528 -21.76 -42.87 9.80
CA PRO A 528 -22.79 -41.97 9.28
C PRO A 528 -24.08 -41.95 10.12
N ALA A 529 -24.43 -43.09 10.72
CA ALA A 529 -25.57 -43.25 11.60
C ALA A 529 -25.22 -44.21 12.74
N LEU A 530 -25.23 -43.71 13.97
CA LEU A 530 -25.01 -44.48 15.19
C LEU A 530 -26.33 -44.54 15.95
N SER A 531 -26.92 -45.73 16.09
CA SER A 531 -28.25 -45.87 16.67
C SER A 531 -28.25 -46.15 18.17
N SER A 532 -29.22 -45.56 18.86
CA SER A 532 -29.60 -45.80 20.26
C SER A 532 -30.62 -46.93 20.44
N SER A 533 -31.07 -47.57 19.35
CA SER A 533 -32.13 -48.58 19.38
C SER A 533 -31.74 -49.93 18.78
N ASN A 534 -30.66 -49.98 18.00
CA ASN A 534 -30.15 -51.19 17.37
C ASN A 534 -28.63 -51.14 17.33
N ASP A 535 -27.98 -52.27 17.56
CA ASP A 535 -26.52 -52.34 17.48
C ASP A 535 -26.03 -51.88 16.11
N THR A 536 -24.95 -51.10 16.12
CA THR A 536 -24.35 -50.59 14.88
C THR A 536 -23.23 -51.52 14.47
N VAL A 537 -23.32 -52.07 13.26
CA VAL A 537 -22.34 -53.02 12.70
C VAL A 537 -21.65 -52.38 11.51
N PHE A 538 -20.32 -52.49 11.47
CA PHE A 538 -19.48 -52.09 10.35
C PHE A 538 -18.25 -53.00 10.28
N TYR A 539 -17.39 -52.85 9.28
CA TYR A 539 -16.30 -53.80 9.02
C TYR A 539 -14.97 -53.10 8.77
N MET A 540 -13.91 -53.67 9.33
CA MET A 540 -12.52 -53.32 9.07
C MET A 540 -11.92 -54.34 8.09
N TYR A 541 -11.32 -53.89 7.01
CA TYR A 541 -10.59 -54.68 6.02
C TYR A 541 -9.10 -54.34 6.06
N TYR A 542 -8.24 -55.32 5.83
CA TYR A 542 -6.78 -55.16 5.77
C TYR A 542 -6.14 -56.32 4.96
N GLY A 543 -4.82 -56.31 4.83
CA GLY A 543 -4.05 -57.29 4.08
C GLY A 543 -3.90 -56.98 2.59
N ASN A 544 -3.94 -55.70 2.21
CA ASN A 544 -3.70 -55.28 0.82
C ASN A 544 -2.32 -54.62 0.71
N PRO A 545 -1.26 -55.34 0.30
CA PRO A 545 0.10 -54.79 0.28
C PRO A 545 0.35 -53.79 -0.86
N SER A 546 -0.61 -53.60 -1.76
CA SER A 546 -0.46 -52.77 -2.96
C SER A 546 -1.33 -51.52 -2.98
N CYS A 547 -2.26 -51.37 -2.03
CA CYS A 547 -3.08 -50.18 -1.99
C CYS A 547 -2.30 -48.98 -1.45
N ILE A 548 -2.72 -47.80 -1.88
CA ILE A 548 -2.38 -46.53 -1.26
C ILE A 548 -2.94 -46.45 0.17
N ASP A 549 -2.48 -45.47 0.93
CA ASP A 549 -3.04 -45.14 2.24
C ASP A 549 -4.55 -44.92 2.13
N GLN A 550 -5.31 -45.56 3.02
CA GLN A 550 -6.76 -45.49 3.10
C GLN A 550 -7.26 -44.53 4.18
N ALA A 551 -6.39 -44.10 5.09
CA ALA A 551 -6.72 -43.05 6.05
C ALA A 551 -7.02 -41.77 5.29
N TYR A 552 -8.14 -41.11 5.59
CA TYR A 552 -8.52 -39.83 5.01
C TYR A 552 -9.11 -38.90 6.09
N PRO A 553 -8.24 -38.27 6.91
CA PRO A 553 -8.64 -37.43 8.04
C PRO A 553 -9.63 -36.33 7.65
N GLU A 554 -9.43 -35.68 6.51
CA GLU A 554 -10.23 -34.55 6.03
C GLU A 554 -11.69 -34.91 5.72
N LYS A 555 -12.00 -36.21 5.53
CA LYS A 555 -13.38 -36.73 5.36
C LYS A 555 -13.92 -37.46 6.60
N THR A 556 -13.08 -37.64 7.62
CA THR A 556 -13.46 -38.28 8.87
C THR A 556 -14.20 -37.31 9.79
N TRP A 557 -13.74 -36.06 9.83
CA TRP A 557 -14.36 -35.01 10.62
C TRP A 557 -15.42 -34.27 9.80
N ASP A 558 -16.64 -34.16 10.32
CA ASP A 558 -17.68 -33.37 9.65
C ASP A 558 -17.30 -31.88 9.55
N SER A 559 -17.95 -31.16 8.61
CA SER A 559 -17.66 -29.74 8.34
C SER A 559 -17.91 -28.77 9.51
N ASN A 560 -18.51 -29.24 10.62
CA ASN A 560 -18.68 -28.46 11.83
C ASN A 560 -17.45 -28.50 12.74
N TYR A 561 -16.55 -29.47 12.59
CA TYR A 561 -15.23 -29.39 13.21
C TYR A 561 -14.42 -28.27 12.55
N VAL A 562 -14.03 -27.28 13.35
CA VAL A 562 -13.12 -26.20 12.95
C VAL A 562 -11.69 -26.70 13.05
N ALA A 563 -11.35 -27.43 14.11
CA ALA A 563 -10.04 -28.03 14.30
C ALA A 563 -10.12 -29.26 15.20
N VAL A 564 -9.24 -30.22 14.95
CA VAL A 564 -9.01 -31.42 15.77
C VAL A 564 -7.51 -31.63 15.88
N TRP A 565 -6.98 -31.54 17.11
CA TRP A 565 -5.57 -31.76 17.42
C TRP A 565 -5.41 -33.00 18.29
N HIS A 566 -4.95 -34.10 17.69
CA HIS A 566 -4.58 -35.34 18.39
C HIS A 566 -3.27 -35.22 19.17
N PHE A 567 -2.40 -34.28 18.79
CA PHE A 567 -1.01 -34.20 19.28
C PHE A 567 -0.17 -35.46 19.02
N GLY A 568 -0.52 -36.23 17.99
CA GLY A 568 0.07 -37.53 17.63
C GLY A 568 1.51 -37.50 17.13
N GLU A 569 2.15 -36.33 17.01
CA GLU A 569 3.54 -36.27 16.54
C GLU A 569 4.49 -36.99 17.49
N THR A 570 5.51 -37.66 16.94
CA THR A 570 6.50 -38.38 17.74
C THR A 570 7.51 -37.44 18.42
N SER A 571 7.75 -36.26 17.85
CA SER A 571 8.65 -35.23 18.40
C SER A 571 8.45 -33.86 17.71
N GLY A 572 9.14 -32.84 18.23
CA GLY A 572 9.21 -31.52 17.60
C GLY A 572 8.06 -30.58 17.95
N THR A 573 7.94 -29.51 17.17
CA THR A 573 7.08 -28.35 17.43
C THR A 573 5.80 -28.32 16.59
N LYS A 574 5.69 -29.15 15.55
CA LYS A 574 4.46 -29.25 14.74
C LYS A 574 3.35 -29.86 15.57
N VAL A 575 2.14 -29.33 15.43
CA VAL A 575 0.89 -29.89 15.94
C VAL A 575 -0.13 -29.86 14.80
N ALA A 576 -0.41 -31.01 14.19
CA ALA A 576 -1.26 -31.11 13.01
C ALA A 576 -2.74 -30.99 13.37
N ASP A 577 -3.50 -30.29 12.53
CA ASP A 577 -4.96 -30.30 12.54
C ASP A 577 -5.46 -31.34 11.53
N SER A 578 -6.24 -32.30 12.01
CA SER A 578 -6.77 -33.40 11.20
C SER A 578 -7.97 -33.03 10.33
N THR A 579 -8.54 -31.83 10.51
CA THR A 579 -9.65 -31.37 9.67
C THR A 579 -9.17 -30.84 8.32
N SER A 580 -10.09 -30.75 7.35
CA SER A 580 -9.84 -30.12 6.05
C SER A 580 -9.46 -28.64 6.12
N ASN A 581 -9.56 -28.00 7.30
CA ASN A 581 -9.17 -26.60 7.47
C ASN A 581 -7.66 -26.42 7.64
N HIS A 582 -6.96 -27.49 8.04
CA HIS A 582 -5.51 -27.49 8.23
C HIS A 582 -4.99 -26.35 9.10
N PHE A 583 -5.69 -26.03 10.20
CA PHE A 583 -5.22 -25.09 11.23
C PHE A 583 -4.12 -25.73 12.09
N ASN A 584 -3.04 -26.15 11.41
CA ASN A 584 -1.82 -26.67 12.01
C ASN A 584 -1.26 -25.63 12.99
N ALA A 585 -0.98 -26.07 14.20
CA ALA A 585 -0.46 -25.25 15.26
C ALA A 585 1.04 -25.51 15.48
N THR A 586 1.68 -24.61 16.22
CA THR A 586 3.10 -24.69 16.56
C THR A 586 3.27 -24.68 18.07
N ALA A 587 3.66 -25.81 18.63
CA ALA A 587 4.17 -25.93 19.99
C ALA A 587 5.55 -25.26 20.09
N ASN A 588 5.89 -24.64 21.21
CA ASN A 588 7.26 -24.21 21.44
C ASN A 588 8.14 -25.36 21.98
N THR A 589 9.45 -25.10 22.12
CA THR A 589 10.42 -26.12 22.58
C THR A 589 10.23 -26.58 24.02
N TYR A 590 9.41 -25.88 24.81
CA TYR A 590 9.09 -26.22 26.19
C TYR A 590 7.79 -27.01 26.34
N THR A 591 7.18 -27.42 25.22
CA THR A 591 5.90 -28.13 25.19
C THR A 591 6.10 -29.52 24.57
N PRO A 592 6.82 -30.42 25.25
CA PRO A 592 7.21 -31.70 24.68
C PRO A 592 5.99 -32.62 24.49
N VAL A 593 6.14 -33.53 23.53
CA VAL A 593 5.25 -34.69 23.37
C VAL A 593 5.36 -35.57 24.61
N THR A 594 4.22 -36.07 25.08
CA THR A 594 4.11 -37.02 26.19
C THR A 594 3.00 -38.03 25.90
N THR A 595 2.73 -38.95 26.82
CA THR A 595 1.57 -39.86 26.72
C THR A 595 0.27 -39.12 27.04
N GLY A 596 -0.73 -39.27 26.16
CA GLY A 596 -2.08 -38.74 26.30
C GLY A 596 -3.03 -39.72 26.99
N ARG A 597 -4.33 -39.39 26.94
CA ARG A 597 -5.42 -40.28 27.34
C ARG A 597 -5.73 -41.31 26.25
N ILE A 598 -5.71 -40.91 24.98
CA ILE A 598 -6.05 -41.77 23.84
C ILE A 598 -4.78 -42.21 23.11
N GLY A 599 -3.89 -41.27 22.79
CA GLY A 599 -2.61 -41.55 22.16
C GLY A 599 -1.48 -40.76 22.79
N LYS A 600 -0.95 -39.80 22.04
CA LYS A 600 0.04 -38.84 22.55
C LYS A 600 -0.64 -37.59 23.07
N GLY A 601 0.10 -36.74 23.77
CA GLY A 601 -0.40 -35.48 24.28
C GLY A 601 0.73 -34.48 24.40
N ARG A 602 0.42 -33.27 24.86
CA ARG A 602 1.41 -32.21 25.10
C ARG A 602 1.48 -31.85 26.57
N TYR A 603 2.70 -31.85 27.11
CA TYR A 603 2.95 -31.45 28.48
C TYR A 603 3.26 -29.95 28.58
N PHE A 604 2.65 -29.29 29.57
CA PHE A 604 2.82 -27.87 29.85
C PHE A 604 3.36 -27.66 31.27
N ASP A 605 4.36 -26.79 31.41
CA ASP A 605 5.17 -26.61 32.62
C ASP A 605 4.80 -25.38 33.48
N MET A 606 3.66 -24.74 33.21
CA MET A 606 3.19 -23.48 33.81
C MET A 606 4.05 -22.23 33.53
N THR A 607 5.27 -22.39 33.02
CA THR A 607 6.24 -21.29 32.94
C THR A 607 6.24 -20.68 31.56
N ASN A 608 6.57 -21.49 30.55
CA ASN A 608 6.77 -21.02 29.19
C ASN A 608 6.19 -21.97 28.13
N SER A 609 5.65 -23.14 28.49
CA SER A 609 4.95 -24.00 27.53
C SER A 609 3.73 -23.32 26.91
N GLU A 610 3.54 -23.53 25.60
CA GLU A 610 2.41 -23.06 24.81
C GLU A 610 2.35 -23.74 23.44
N ILE A 611 1.14 -23.72 22.87
CA ILE A 611 0.92 -24.01 21.46
C ILE A 611 0.19 -22.84 20.84
N TYR A 612 0.75 -22.31 19.76
CA TYR A 612 0.21 -21.19 18.99
C TYR A 612 -0.45 -21.72 17.71
N VAL A 613 -1.76 -21.51 17.60
CA VAL A 613 -2.55 -21.93 16.42
C VAL A 613 -2.52 -20.88 15.31
N GLY A 614 -2.20 -19.62 15.65
CA GLY A 614 -2.23 -18.51 14.71
C GLY A 614 -3.36 -17.52 15.00
N THR A 615 -3.47 -16.52 14.13
CA THR A 615 -4.63 -15.62 14.07
C THR A 615 -5.48 -16.03 12.88
N GLN A 616 -6.71 -16.47 13.14
CA GLN A 616 -7.56 -17.16 12.16
C GLN A 616 -8.98 -16.60 12.18
N SER A 617 -9.56 -16.35 10.99
CA SER A 617 -10.93 -15.84 10.83
C SER A 617 -12.00 -16.90 11.12
N ALA A 618 -11.67 -18.18 10.94
CA ALA A 618 -12.59 -19.30 11.18
C ALA A 618 -13.01 -19.45 12.65
N PHE A 619 -12.23 -18.86 13.57
CA PHE A 619 -12.59 -18.77 14.98
C PHE A 619 -13.40 -17.50 15.31
N GLY A 620 -13.71 -16.66 14.31
CA GLY A 620 -14.57 -15.48 14.42
C GLY A 620 -16.00 -15.74 13.94
N GLY A 621 -16.97 -14.97 14.45
CA GLY A 621 -18.35 -15.01 13.96
C GLY A 621 -19.12 -16.28 14.31
N ILE A 622 -18.59 -17.09 15.23
CA ILE A 622 -19.20 -18.35 15.64
C ILE A 622 -20.36 -18.08 16.59
N ILE A 623 -21.57 -18.48 16.19
CA ILE A 623 -22.81 -18.21 16.92
C ILE A 623 -23.19 -19.29 17.94
N SER A 624 -22.61 -20.48 17.82
CA SER A 624 -22.72 -21.60 18.76
C SER A 624 -21.48 -22.46 18.61
N TYR A 625 -21.00 -23.13 19.66
CA TYR A 625 -19.79 -23.94 19.56
C TYR A 625 -19.69 -24.98 20.68
N THR A 626 -18.77 -25.92 20.47
CA THR A 626 -18.35 -26.92 21.45
C THR A 626 -16.84 -27.01 21.47
N ILE A 627 -16.24 -27.02 22.66
CA ILE A 627 -14.82 -27.26 22.87
C ILE A 627 -14.70 -28.50 23.74
N GLU A 628 -13.96 -29.51 23.32
CA GLU A 628 -13.69 -30.72 24.10
C GLU A 628 -12.18 -30.98 24.18
N ALA A 629 -11.71 -31.43 25.33
CA ALA A 629 -10.33 -31.85 25.55
C ALA A 629 -10.25 -32.89 26.66
N TRP A 630 -9.27 -33.78 26.57
CA TRP A 630 -8.77 -34.47 27.75
C TRP A 630 -7.68 -33.64 28.41
N ALA A 631 -7.78 -33.44 29.72
CA ALA A 631 -6.82 -32.65 30.47
C ALA A 631 -6.51 -33.30 31.83
N ILE A 632 -5.23 -33.31 32.21
CA ILE A 632 -4.74 -33.80 33.51
C ILE A 632 -3.88 -32.72 34.17
N PRO A 633 -4.39 -32.03 35.21
CA PRO A 633 -3.66 -30.96 35.85
C PRO A 633 -2.66 -31.49 36.88
N LYS A 634 -1.51 -30.81 36.99
CA LYS A 634 -0.50 -30.99 38.05
C LYS A 634 -0.71 -30.04 39.23
N SER A 635 -1.60 -29.05 39.09
CA SER A 635 -2.05 -28.17 40.16
C SER A 635 -3.48 -27.72 39.88
N ILE A 636 -4.29 -27.71 40.93
CA ILE A 636 -5.65 -27.15 40.95
C ILE A 636 -5.71 -25.83 41.71
N SER A 637 -4.61 -25.09 41.81
CA SER A 637 -4.60 -23.75 42.40
C SER A 637 -4.48 -22.70 41.31
N GLY A 638 -5.36 -21.70 41.35
CA GLY A 638 -5.35 -20.60 40.38
C GLY A 638 -6.12 -20.91 39.11
N GLU A 639 -5.82 -20.15 38.06
CA GLU A 639 -6.58 -20.13 36.81
C GLU A 639 -5.71 -20.60 35.64
N HIS A 640 -6.02 -21.72 34.99
CA HIS A 640 -5.16 -22.34 33.98
C HIS A 640 -5.91 -22.59 32.67
N ARG A 641 -5.42 -22.04 31.55
CA ARG A 641 -6.07 -22.13 30.23
C ARG A 641 -5.88 -23.49 29.58
N ILE A 642 -6.96 -24.14 29.16
CA ILE A 642 -6.91 -25.28 28.24
C ILE A 642 -6.93 -24.72 26.81
N PHE A 643 -7.91 -23.86 26.52
CA PHE A 643 -8.07 -23.17 25.24
C PHE A 643 -8.37 -21.69 25.47
N ASP A 644 -7.71 -20.81 24.73
CA ASP A 644 -7.96 -19.37 24.73
C ASP A 644 -8.05 -18.85 23.29
N ARG A 645 -9.22 -18.29 22.95
CA ARG A 645 -9.44 -17.54 21.72
C ARG A 645 -9.83 -16.12 22.05
N SER A 646 -8.92 -15.18 21.84
CA SER A 646 -9.12 -13.78 22.17
C SER A 646 -8.27 -12.84 21.32
N VAL A 647 -8.56 -11.55 21.42
CA VAL A 647 -7.76 -10.46 20.83
C VAL A 647 -7.44 -9.46 21.93
N GLN A 648 -6.23 -8.91 21.91
CA GLN A 648 -5.85 -7.86 22.87
C GLN A 648 -6.85 -6.70 22.74
N SER A 649 -7.42 -6.26 23.87
CA SER A 649 -8.31 -5.10 24.05
C SER A 649 -9.83 -5.22 23.78
N ASN A 650 -10.39 -6.37 23.36
CA ASN A 650 -11.84 -6.46 23.04
C ASN A 650 -12.66 -7.45 23.91
N LYS A 651 -13.96 -7.17 24.07
CA LYS A 651 -14.98 -8.00 24.77
C LYS A 651 -15.46 -9.17 23.89
N ASN A 652 -14.53 -9.96 23.37
CA ASN A 652 -14.86 -11.05 22.46
C ASN A 652 -13.89 -12.21 22.68
N THR A 653 -14.17 -13.03 23.70
CA THR A 653 -13.33 -14.13 24.16
C THR A 653 -14.10 -15.43 24.15
N ILE A 654 -13.43 -16.53 23.88
CA ILE A 654 -13.93 -17.90 24.08
C ILE A 654 -12.84 -18.63 24.85
N LEU A 655 -13.10 -18.94 26.11
CA LEU A 655 -12.13 -19.58 27.01
C LEU A 655 -12.71 -20.89 27.56
N LEU A 656 -11.92 -21.95 27.51
CA LEU A 656 -12.12 -23.16 28.32
C LEU A 656 -10.94 -23.28 29.28
N TYR A 657 -11.22 -23.26 30.58
CA TYR A 657 -10.15 -23.20 31.57
C TYR A 657 -10.53 -23.79 32.92
N GLN A 658 -9.51 -24.11 33.69
CA GLN A 658 -9.63 -24.52 35.08
C GLN A 658 -9.55 -23.29 35.99
N TYR A 659 -10.43 -23.15 36.97
CA TYR A 659 -10.29 -22.21 38.08
C TYR A 659 -10.39 -22.96 39.41
N ASN A 660 -9.26 -23.11 40.08
CA ASN A 660 -9.06 -24.07 41.14
C ASN A 660 -9.47 -25.50 40.72
N ASP A 661 -10.47 -26.09 41.35
CA ASP A 661 -11.06 -27.40 41.02
C ASP A 661 -12.20 -27.29 39.97
N ARG A 662 -12.60 -26.08 39.59
CA ARG A 662 -13.73 -25.82 38.69
C ARG A 662 -13.31 -25.89 37.22
N LEU A 663 -14.20 -26.37 36.36
CA LEU A 663 -14.10 -26.22 34.90
C LEU A 663 -15.04 -25.11 34.45
N ASP A 664 -14.49 -24.16 33.70
CA ASP A 664 -15.16 -22.94 33.27
C ASP A 664 -15.19 -22.81 31.76
N LEU A 665 -16.38 -22.44 31.25
CA LEU A 665 -16.56 -21.90 29.92
C LEU A 665 -16.91 -20.42 30.04
N PHE A 666 -16.09 -19.56 29.45
CA PHE A 666 -16.28 -18.11 29.50
C PHE A 666 -16.36 -17.51 28.10
N THR A 667 -17.45 -16.79 27.84
CA THR A 667 -17.75 -16.17 26.54
C THR A 667 -17.88 -14.66 26.67
N ASN A 668 -17.26 -13.92 25.74
CA ASN A 668 -17.40 -12.47 25.57
C ASN A 668 -17.12 -11.65 26.83
N ASN A 669 -16.22 -12.14 27.68
CA ASN A 669 -15.88 -11.56 28.97
C ASN A 669 -17.09 -11.34 29.91
N TYR A 670 -18.13 -12.18 29.81
CA TYR A 670 -19.35 -11.99 30.58
C TYR A 670 -20.04 -13.31 30.98
N ASP A 671 -20.45 -14.11 30.00
CA ASP A 671 -21.19 -15.34 30.26
C ASP A 671 -20.21 -16.41 30.77
N LEU A 672 -20.28 -16.71 32.06
CA LEU A 672 -19.46 -17.71 32.75
C LEU A 672 -20.34 -18.89 33.16
N CYS A 673 -20.14 -20.04 32.52
CA CYS A 673 -20.71 -21.30 32.95
C CYS A 673 -19.63 -22.14 33.63
N SER A 674 -19.98 -22.82 34.72
CA SER A 674 -19.02 -23.53 35.55
C SER A 674 -19.58 -24.83 36.11
N VAL A 675 -18.71 -25.82 36.31
CA VAL A 675 -18.97 -26.99 37.17
C VAL A 675 -17.87 -27.13 38.22
N THR A 676 -18.25 -27.25 39.49
CA THR A 676 -17.32 -27.45 40.62
C THR A 676 -16.84 -28.89 40.69
N ASP A 677 -15.78 -29.15 41.48
CA ASP A 677 -15.21 -30.49 41.65
C ASP A 677 -14.87 -31.16 40.31
N ALA A 678 -14.55 -30.37 39.29
CA ALA A 678 -14.27 -30.84 37.93
C ALA A 678 -12.90 -31.50 37.85
N PHE A 679 -11.89 -30.87 38.44
CA PHE A 679 -10.51 -31.30 38.34
C PHE A 679 -9.97 -31.83 39.66
N SER A 680 -9.08 -32.80 39.54
CA SER A 680 -8.23 -33.29 40.62
C SER A 680 -6.81 -33.45 40.09
N VAL A 681 -5.82 -33.20 40.94
CA VAL A 681 -4.40 -33.34 40.55
C VAL A 681 -4.15 -34.78 40.09
N ASP A 682 -3.46 -34.92 38.97
CA ASP A 682 -3.08 -36.21 38.38
C ASP A 682 -4.25 -37.11 37.97
N VAL A 683 -5.43 -36.54 37.71
CA VAL A 683 -6.60 -37.26 37.21
C VAL A 683 -7.02 -36.72 35.85
N TRP A 684 -7.11 -37.60 34.85
CA TRP A 684 -7.67 -37.28 33.55
C TRP A 684 -9.13 -36.87 33.66
N THR A 685 -9.47 -35.74 33.06
CA THR A 685 -10.83 -35.20 32.98
C THR A 685 -11.15 -34.89 31.54
N HIS A 686 -12.28 -35.42 31.04
CA HIS A 686 -12.86 -35.01 29.77
C HIS A 686 -13.65 -33.72 30.01
N ALA A 687 -13.07 -32.60 29.58
CA ALA A 687 -13.54 -31.25 29.82
C ALA A 687 -14.23 -30.72 28.57
N VAL A 688 -15.53 -30.44 28.65
CA VAL A 688 -16.31 -29.96 27.50
C VAL A 688 -17.11 -28.71 27.84
N GLY A 689 -17.02 -27.68 26.99
CA GLY A 689 -17.86 -26.49 27.05
C GLY A 689 -18.76 -26.39 25.83
N VAL A 690 -20.04 -26.12 26.03
CA VAL A 690 -21.06 -25.94 24.98
C VAL A 690 -21.72 -24.58 25.13
N PHE A 691 -21.81 -23.82 24.03
CA PHE A 691 -22.50 -22.54 23.97
C PHE A 691 -23.49 -22.54 22.79
N THR A 692 -24.78 -22.26 23.04
CA THR A 692 -25.84 -22.31 22.00
C THR A 692 -26.25 -20.95 21.43
N GLY A 693 -25.49 -19.87 21.69
CA GLY A 693 -25.84 -18.52 21.21
C GLY A 693 -26.75 -17.73 22.16
N LEU A 694 -26.92 -16.43 21.87
CA LEU A 694 -27.72 -15.48 22.68
C LEU A 694 -29.14 -15.99 22.97
N GLY A 695 -29.53 -15.98 24.25
CA GLY A 695 -30.85 -16.41 24.72
C GLY A 695 -31.01 -17.93 24.85
N GLY A 696 -29.96 -18.70 24.54
CA GLY A 696 -29.91 -20.15 24.72
C GLY A 696 -29.19 -20.57 26.01
N GLU A 697 -28.66 -21.79 26.04
CA GLU A 697 -27.94 -22.37 27.18
C GLU A 697 -26.42 -22.38 26.92
N SER A 698 -25.65 -22.02 27.95
CA SER A 698 -24.23 -22.36 28.07
C SER A 698 -24.07 -23.42 29.14
N THR A 699 -23.35 -24.50 28.83
CA THR A 699 -23.18 -25.65 29.72
C THR A 699 -21.75 -26.18 29.68
N VAL A 700 -21.26 -26.63 30.83
CA VAL A 700 -20.01 -27.37 30.96
C VAL A 700 -20.32 -28.82 31.30
N TYR A 701 -19.56 -29.75 30.71
CA TYR A 701 -19.64 -31.19 31.00
C TYR A 701 -18.30 -31.66 31.54
N LYS A 702 -18.36 -32.53 32.55
CA LYS A 702 -17.21 -33.24 33.11
C LYS A 702 -17.45 -34.73 32.88
N ASN A 703 -16.52 -35.42 32.22
CA ASN A 703 -16.59 -36.87 32.03
C ASN A 703 -17.94 -37.33 31.45
N GLY A 704 -18.43 -36.61 30.43
CA GLY A 704 -19.70 -36.92 29.76
C GLY A 704 -20.97 -36.53 30.54
N VAL A 705 -20.85 -36.00 31.76
CA VAL A 705 -21.99 -35.61 32.61
C VAL A 705 -22.30 -34.12 32.47
N LYS A 706 -23.56 -33.79 32.18
CA LYS A 706 -24.05 -32.40 32.03
C LYS A 706 -24.03 -31.66 33.37
N GLY A 707 -23.39 -30.50 33.43
CA GLY A 707 -23.47 -29.57 34.56
C GLY A 707 -24.75 -28.71 34.54
N THR A 708 -24.86 -27.80 35.51
CA THR A 708 -25.99 -26.85 35.55
C THR A 708 -25.83 -25.78 34.48
N PRO A 709 -26.77 -25.66 33.51
CA PRO A 709 -26.68 -24.65 32.46
C PRO A 709 -26.94 -23.24 33.01
N ILE A 710 -26.44 -22.23 32.30
CA ILE A 710 -26.86 -20.83 32.45
C ILE A 710 -27.55 -20.37 31.17
N THR A 711 -28.45 -19.38 31.28
CA THR A 711 -28.97 -18.67 30.11
C THR A 711 -27.94 -17.66 29.64
N THR A 712 -27.61 -17.70 28.36
CA THR A 712 -26.65 -16.77 27.73
C THR A 712 -27.27 -15.39 27.57
N THR A 713 -26.52 -14.36 27.94
CA THR A 713 -27.02 -12.97 27.97
C THR A 713 -26.31 -12.06 26.98
N GLN A 714 -25.13 -12.45 26.49
CA GLN A 714 -24.38 -11.66 25.52
C GLN A 714 -24.68 -12.02 24.07
N ALA A 715 -24.51 -11.02 23.21
CA ALA A 715 -24.46 -11.22 21.77
C ALA A 715 -23.37 -12.23 21.39
N ASN A 716 -23.54 -12.91 20.26
CA ASN A 716 -22.58 -13.90 19.78
C ASN A 716 -21.19 -13.29 19.52
N PRO A 717 -20.11 -14.08 19.66
CA PRO A 717 -18.77 -13.69 19.21
C PRO A 717 -18.79 -13.06 17.81
N THR A 718 -18.27 -11.83 17.67
CA THR A 718 -18.24 -11.12 16.38
C THR A 718 -17.31 -11.80 15.38
N ALA A 719 -17.59 -11.60 14.08
CA ALA A 719 -16.66 -11.94 13.00
C ALA A 719 -15.33 -11.16 13.13
N GLY A 720 -14.27 -11.70 12.56
CA GLY A 720 -12.93 -11.12 12.57
C GLY A 720 -11.83 -12.16 12.78
N ASP A 721 -10.59 -11.70 12.73
CA ASP A 721 -9.40 -12.52 12.95
C ASP A 721 -9.10 -12.61 14.44
N PHE A 722 -9.04 -13.83 14.98
CA PHE A 722 -8.76 -14.05 16.40
C PHE A 722 -7.54 -14.92 16.61
N THR A 723 -6.73 -14.51 17.58
CA THR A 723 -5.57 -15.29 18.01
C THR A 723 -6.03 -16.45 18.89
N VAL A 724 -5.49 -17.63 18.62
CA VAL A 724 -5.78 -18.86 19.38
C VAL A 724 -4.51 -19.43 19.98
N TYR A 725 -4.58 -19.73 21.28
CA TYR A 725 -3.55 -20.47 22.01
C TYR A 725 -4.18 -21.66 22.74
N ILE A 726 -3.38 -22.73 22.84
CA ILE A 726 -3.65 -23.88 23.71
C ILE A 726 -2.64 -23.82 24.86
N GLY A 727 -3.13 -24.02 26.08
CA GLY A 727 -2.29 -24.06 27.28
C GLY A 727 -1.83 -22.71 27.84
N ARG A 728 -2.26 -21.57 27.27
CA ARG A 728 -1.98 -20.22 27.82
C ARG A 728 -3.02 -19.18 27.40
N ALA A 729 -3.00 -18.02 28.06
CA ALA A 729 -3.82 -16.89 27.66
C ALA A 729 -3.23 -16.15 26.43
N CYS A 730 -4.09 -15.62 25.54
CA CYS A 730 -3.59 -14.81 24.41
C CYS A 730 -3.15 -13.41 24.86
N VAL A 731 -3.87 -12.81 25.81
CA VAL A 731 -3.70 -11.41 26.23
C VAL A 731 -2.67 -11.20 27.35
N SER A 732 -2.08 -12.28 27.86
CA SER A 732 -1.05 -12.21 28.90
C SER A 732 -0.04 -13.33 28.72
N SER A 733 1.24 -12.99 28.77
CA SER A 733 2.34 -13.95 28.89
C SER A 733 2.68 -14.27 30.35
N SER A 734 1.81 -13.93 31.31
CA SER A 734 1.98 -14.28 32.73
C SER A 734 1.85 -15.79 32.94
N SER A 735 2.75 -16.37 33.74
CA SER A 735 2.64 -17.78 34.17
C SER A 735 1.34 -18.07 34.92
N ALA A 736 0.69 -17.05 35.49
CA ALA A 736 -0.55 -17.17 36.25
C ALA A 736 -1.75 -17.71 35.45
N TYR A 737 -1.70 -17.74 34.11
CA TYR A 737 -2.79 -18.23 33.24
C TYR A 737 -2.39 -19.41 32.35
N ARG A 738 -1.25 -20.07 32.63
CA ARG A 738 -0.76 -21.19 31.84
C ARG A 738 -1.26 -22.52 32.38
N TRP A 739 -1.49 -23.46 31.46
CA TRP A 739 -1.74 -24.84 31.83
C TRP A 739 -0.53 -25.43 32.54
N TYR A 740 -0.80 -26.29 33.52
CA TYR A 740 0.21 -27.11 34.17
C TYR A 740 -0.26 -28.55 34.21
N GLY A 741 0.36 -29.39 33.38
CA GLY A 741 -0.04 -30.77 33.16
C GLY A 741 -0.14 -31.12 31.69
N THR A 742 -0.91 -32.16 31.35
CA THR A 742 -1.01 -32.65 29.96
C THR A 742 -2.39 -32.32 29.38
N ILE A 743 -2.42 -31.96 28.10
CA ILE A 743 -3.64 -31.86 27.29
C ILE A 743 -3.53 -32.90 26.16
N ASP A 744 -4.65 -33.54 25.85
CA ASP A 744 -4.83 -34.49 24.75
C ASP A 744 -6.18 -34.26 24.06
N GLU A 745 -6.30 -34.63 22.78
CA GLU A 745 -7.54 -34.63 21.99
C GLU A 745 -8.35 -33.33 22.05
N LEU A 746 -7.70 -32.20 21.75
CA LEU A 746 -8.41 -30.93 21.75
C LEU A 746 -9.20 -30.74 20.45
N ARG A 747 -10.50 -30.50 20.56
CA ARG A 747 -11.37 -30.25 19.41
C ARG A 747 -12.21 -29.00 19.59
N PHE A 748 -12.46 -28.34 18.47
CA PHE A 748 -13.33 -27.18 18.40
C PHE A 748 -14.39 -27.39 17.31
N SER A 749 -15.66 -27.41 17.66
CA SER A 749 -16.80 -27.45 16.73
C SER A 749 -17.52 -26.11 16.67
N LYS A 750 -17.95 -25.65 15.49
CA LYS A 750 -18.76 -24.44 15.28
C LYS A 750 -20.27 -24.64 15.47
N ILE A 751 -20.65 -25.70 16.17
CA ILE A 751 -22.02 -26.00 16.60
C ILE A 751 -22.05 -26.41 18.08
N ALA A 752 -23.21 -26.27 18.70
CA ALA A 752 -23.47 -26.88 19.99
C ALA A 752 -23.78 -28.38 19.82
N ARG A 753 -22.83 -29.25 20.20
CA ARG A 753 -23.01 -30.71 20.19
C ARG A 753 -23.97 -31.10 21.32
N SER A 754 -24.78 -32.12 21.09
CA SER A 754 -25.83 -32.54 22.03
C SER A 754 -25.25 -33.20 23.29
N SER A 755 -26.04 -33.29 24.36
CA SER A 755 -25.63 -34.04 25.56
C SER A 755 -25.37 -35.51 25.25
N ALA A 756 -26.12 -36.12 24.33
CA ALA A 756 -25.88 -37.48 23.87
C ALA A 756 -24.55 -37.62 23.15
N TRP A 757 -24.19 -36.67 22.27
CA TRP A 757 -22.89 -36.64 21.60
C TRP A 757 -21.75 -36.64 22.61
N ILE A 758 -21.80 -35.75 23.60
CA ILE A 758 -20.74 -35.57 24.60
C ILE A 758 -20.63 -36.79 25.52
N ASN A 759 -21.76 -37.42 25.82
CA ASN A 759 -21.81 -38.63 26.62
C ASN A 759 -21.18 -39.83 25.87
N VAL A 760 -21.56 -40.04 24.61
CA VAL A 760 -21.00 -41.10 23.77
C VAL A 760 -19.51 -40.85 23.49
N SER A 761 -19.09 -39.60 23.23
CA SER A 761 -17.68 -39.23 23.15
C SER A 761 -16.92 -39.67 24.39
N TYR A 762 -17.43 -39.37 25.59
CA TYR A 762 -16.74 -39.78 26.82
C TYR A 762 -16.63 -41.29 26.95
N TYR A 763 -17.71 -42.05 26.80
CA TYR A 763 -17.66 -43.51 26.99
C TYR A 763 -16.74 -44.19 25.99
N ASN A 764 -16.89 -43.86 24.70
CA ASN A 764 -16.05 -44.41 23.65
C ASN A 764 -14.57 -44.08 23.85
N GLN A 765 -14.24 -42.88 24.33
CA GLN A 765 -12.86 -42.45 24.53
C GLN A 765 -12.25 -42.94 25.86
N ASN A 766 -13.08 -43.12 26.88
CA ASN A 766 -12.62 -43.50 28.22
C ASN A 766 -12.31 -45.00 28.32
N ASP A 767 -13.11 -45.83 27.66
CA ASP A 767 -12.91 -47.28 27.58
C ASP A 767 -13.36 -47.82 26.21
N PRO A 768 -12.52 -47.66 25.17
CA PRO A 768 -12.87 -48.08 23.80
C PRO A 768 -13.18 -49.58 23.70
N ALA A 769 -12.53 -50.41 24.52
CA ALA A 769 -12.68 -51.87 24.48
C ALA A 769 -14.02 -52.35 25.08
N ASP A 770 -14.60 -51.59 26.02
CA ASP A 770 -15.95 -51.84 26.53
C ASP A 770 -17.03 -51.27 25.59
N PHE A 771 -16.71 -50.21 24.82
CA PHE A 771 -17.65 -49.53 23.93
C PHE A 771 -17.96 -50.29 22.63
N LEU A 772 -16.98 -51.01 22.09
CA LEU A 772 -17.15 -51.78 20.86
C LEU A 772 -16.52 -53.16 20.97
N ASN A 773 -17.05 -54.10 20.21
CA ASN A 773 -16.51 -55.44 20.08
C ASN A 773 -15.98 -55.67 18.66
N ILE A 774 -14.73 -56.15 18.56
CA ILE A 774 -14.10 -56.56 17.30
C ILE A 774 -14.17 -58.08 17.21
N GLY A 775 -14.88 -58.58 16.19
CA GLY A 775 -15.04 -59.99 15.92
C GLY A 775 -13.78 -60.68 15.37
N PRO A 776 -13.84 -62.01 15.19
CA PRO A 776 -12.73 -62.78 14.62
C PRO A 776 -12.44 -62.37 13.17
N GLU A 777 -11.21 -62.60 12.72
CA GLU A 777 -10.81 -62.46 11.32
C GLU A 777 -11.60 -63.42 10.42
N VAL A 778 -12.06 -62.90 9.27
CA VAL A 778 -12.65 -63.68 8.18
C VAL A 778 -11.85 -63.41 6.90
N PRO A 779 -11.26 -64.44 6.26
CA PRO A 779 -10.55 -64.28 4.99
C PRO A 779 -11.52 -64.08 3.82
N GLY A 780 -11.06 -63.36 2.79
CA GLY A 780 -11.71 -63.33 1.48
C GLY A 780 -11.63 -64.70 0.80
N LEU A 781 -12.75 -65.17 0.25
CA LEU A 781 -12.85 -66.46 -0.44
C LEU A 781 -12.34 -66.41 -1.88
#